data_AF-A0A5D3FXK4-F1
#
_entry.id   AF-A0A5D3FXK4-F1
#
_cell.length_a   1.000
_cell.length_b   1.000
_cell.length_c   1.000
_cell.angle_alpha   90.00
_cell.angle_beta   90.00
_cell.angle_gamma   90.00
#
_symmetry.space_group_name_H-M   'P 1'
#
loop_
_entity.id
_entity.type
_entity.pdbx_description
1 polymer ?
#
loop_
_entity_poly.entity_id
_entity_poly.type
_entity_poly.pdbx_seq_one_letter_code
_entity_poly.pdbx_strand_id
1 'polypeptide(L)'
;MARGSCVFPARRMCMRGRRQGPVFPGYLMILLVALLGLALQVSPQTTHVVQKWALPVIILCMLLIPVVLAWEKGQERRNLARPTWKNERSPYPGLDAFTEDDDGVFFGRDAEIQELVERLRPGGEPRSIAVTGPSGVGKSSLLHAGVLPRVEQQRRWLVLPPMTPEDDPFRSLAYSIADALGSDAPDADVIADELRRDPRRLRRYLGSLRRGRRNRSVLIVIDQAEEILTLGGDDDAFLGMVRDALGADPKLWVVFVFRAEFLTTFLSGAFAEMFRHPFAVTALDRAALRTVIREPAERAGLTFEPPELVAQMADDTGDGTALPLLAYLLHELYLHVGRNGTVTAEDYRRTGGVDGALTRRADRLLAELEALDPAPPVLPTLLRFVKFTEGRPTRRRVAADELDGPARLVVDAFVRERLCTSGRDGEQAVFDVSHEALFSAWAPLRQTIALHAETLRRIADLEQWAAEWDRYGRQEAYLLRGDRLAGARKWVAEAAGLAAVEPLAAEFVEISHRSDGVAMRRLADSIARQALTGFRTDPERSLLLALAAHEECAPTPLARRALSAALAVSRVRGVLRGHEDRIWSVAWSPDGALVATASSDRTVRVWDAATGAEVAALRGHEGPVVAVAWSPDGLRLASASDDGTARVWDAAAHARVAVLRGHRDMLWGVTWSPDGARVATASRDGDVRIWDAADGTATATLTGHGGWVRDVAWSPDGTRLASASDDRTIRIWDAETHRETAVLEGHEDTVRTAVWSPDGKRLASCSYDRTGRVWDVESGASGPVLRGHADLVWSIAWSPDGARLATASHDRTIRLWSAAEGTELAVFRGHGEPLRAVAWSPDGDRLASGSNDRTVRFWDAERAAETEVLRGHEGAVSAVDWSAAGVLVTASDDRTARIWAAGGPRVLRGHTDAVWAAAWSPDGARVATASRDRTVRIWSADGAELAVLADHDDWVRAVAWSADGDRLASASDDRTVLVRRWRDGGEPLVLRGHGDTVRAVSWAPDGERLASGSADGTVRVWETRTGLQLMVLNVPKSAVRTMAWSPDGRFVAALCGDSEVQVWNAVDGAEVSVLTGHDGWLWSVRWSPDGSRVATASMDRTVRIWEPETGRELSVAAVHDDEVLDVAWSPDGGRLATASADRTLRVWEAVTDGAALVERARGRVFRRLTDDERHTLMIPAQRPAPEGEPSPA
;
A
#
# COMPACT_ATOMS: atom_id res chain seq x y z
N MET A 1 -13.95 -34.89 11.06
CA MET A 1 -14.29 -34.98 12.50
C MET A 1 -14.65 -33.60 13.01
N ALA A 2 -15.68 -33.53 13.88
CA ALA A 2 -16.19 -32.38 14.66
C ALA A 2 -16.62 -31.13 13.85
N ARG A 3 -17.87 -31.08 13.34
CA ARG A 3 -19.14 -30.59 13.96
C ARG A 3 -19.31 -29.06 13.92
N GLY A 4 -19.97 -28.61 12.85
CA GLY A 4 -20.65 -27.32 12.76
C GLY A 4 -22.07 -27.37 13.28
N SER A 5 -22.59 -26.20 13.67
CA SER A 5 -23.95 -25.99 14.14
C SER A 5 -24.54 -24.78 13.44
N CYS A 6 -25.20 -25.03 12.30
CA CYS A 6 -26.19 -24.13 11.71
C CYS A 6 -27.48 -24.22 12.53
N VAL A 7 -28.08 -23.08 12.88
CA VAL A 7 -29.43 -23.01 13.45
C VAL A 7 -30.32 -22.21 12.50
N PHE A 8 -31.23 -22.94 11.84
CA PHE A 8 -32.51 -22.42 11.35
C PHE A 8 -33.50 -22.30 12.52
N PRO A 9 -34.49 -21.40 12.43
CA PRO A 9 -35.87 -21.88 12.34
C PRO A 9 -36.65 -21.12 11.26
N ALA A 10 -37.25 -21.81 10.29
CA ALA A 10 -38.57 -22.46 10.38
C ALA A 10 -39.74 -21.46 10.45
N ARG A 11 -40.31 -21.21 9.27
CA ARG A 11 -41.63 -20.60 9.01
C ARG A 11 -42.69 -21.16 9.96
N ARG A 12 -43.22 -20.33 10.85
CA ARG A 12 -44.54 -20.56 11.47
C ARG A 12 -45.61 -19.93 10.60
N MET A 13 -46.35 -20.82 9.95
CA MET A 13 -47.65 -20.57 9.33
C MET A 13 -48.62 -20.11 10.43
N CYS A 14 -48.90 -18.81 10.52
CA CYS A 14 -49.93 -18.29 11.41
C CYS A 14 -51.18 -18.02 10.58
N MET A 15 -52.19 -18.85 10.78
CA MET A 15 -53.51 -18.71 10.16
C MET A 15 -54.11 -17.32 10.46
N ARG A 16 -54.64 -16.69 9.41
CA ARG A 16 -55.47 -15.49 9.45
C ARG A 16 -56.64 -15.68 10.44
N GLY A 17 -56.51 -15.12 11.63
CA GLY A 17 -57.66 -14.80 12.49
C GLY A 17 -58.23 -13.44 12.07
N ARG A 18 -59.24 -13.44 11.19
CA ARG A 18 -60.07 -12.24 10.90
C ARG A 18 -60.75 -11.81 12.21
N ARG A 19 -60.32 -10.69 12.81
CA ARG A 19 -61.13 -9.99 13.81
C ARG A 19 -62.13 -9.10 13.09
N GLN A 20 -63.38 -9.55 13.03
CA GLN A 20 -64.53 -8.80 12.55
C GLN A 20 -65.05 -7.85 13.64
N GLY A 21 -65.45 -6.64 13.26
CA GLY A 21 -66.49 -5.86 13.95
C GLY A 21 -67.57 -5.44 12.95
N PRO A 22 -68.76 -4.97 13.36
CA PRO A 22 -69.42 -5.15 14.64
C PRO A 22 -70.25 -6.45 14.65
N VAL A 23 -70.18 -7.18 15.75
CA VAL A 23 -70.52 -8.61 15.83
C VAL A 23 -72.01 -8.86 16.14
N PHE A 24 -72.88 -7.85 16.11
CA PHE A 24 -74.25 -8.01 16.61
C PHE A 24 -75.16 -8.88 15.71
N PRO A 25 -75.21 -8.67 14.38
CA PRO A 25 -75.96 -9.56 13.49
C PRO A 25 -75.31 -10.95 13.41
N GLY A 26 -73.97 -10.99 13.45
CA GLY A 26 -73.18 -12.22 13.45
C GLY A 26 -73.45 -13.09 14.66
N TYR A 27 -73.50 -12.51 15.87
CA TYR A 27 -73.91 -13.23 17.08
C TYR A 27 -75.37 -13.67 17.02
N LEU A 28 -76.28 -12.85 16.48
CA LEU A 28 -77.67 -13.25 16.28
C LEU A 28 -77.80 -14.43 15.32
N MET A 29 -77.01 -14.44 14.24
CA MET A 29 -76.99 -15.50 13.24
C MET A 29 -76.33 -16.80 13.77
N ILE A 30 -75.22 -16.68 14.51
CA ILE A 30 -74.57 -17.80 15.18
C ILE A 30 -75.48 -18.39 16.26
N LEU A 31 -76.18 -17.55 17.03
CA LEU A 31 -77.16 -17.96 18.02
C LEU A 31 -78.37 -18.65 17.35
N LEU A 32 -78.85 -18.13 16.21
CA LEU A 32 -79.91 -18.74 15.41
C LEU A 32 -79.50 -20.14 14.91
N VAL A 33 -78.29 -20.29 14.37
CA VAL A 33 -77.76 -21.56 13.85
C VAL A 33 -77.50 -22.56 14.97
N ALA A 34 -76.95 -22.12 16.11
CA ALA A 34 -76.72 -22.95 17.28
C ALA A 34 -78.03 -23.46 17.90
N LEU A 35 -79.06 -22.60 17.98
CA LEU A 35 -80.39 -22.97 18.48
C LEU A 35 -81.14 -23.89 17.50
N LEU A 36 -80.99 -23.71 16.19
CA LEU A 36 -81.53 -24.65 15.18
C LEU A 36 -80.86 -26.03 15.27
N GLY A 37 -79.54 -26.07 15.48
CA GLY A 37 -78.78 -27.31 15.65
C GLY A 37 -79.19 -28.07 16.92
N LEU A 38 -79.41 -27.36 18.03
CA LEU A 38 -79.92 -27.91 19.28
C LEU A 38 -81.36 -28.43 19.17
N ALA A 39 -82.19 -27.85 18.30
CA ALA A 39 -83.56 -28.31 18.07
C ALA A 39 -83.64 -29.58 17.21
N LEU A 40 -82.60 -29.90 16.43
CA LEU A 40 -82.60 -31.01 15.46
C LEU A 40 -81.91 -32.30 15.95
N GLN A 41 -81.10 -32.27 17.02
CA GLN A 41 -80.28 -33.41 17.46
C GLN A 41 -80.70 -34.13 18.75
N VAL A 42 -81.87 -33.84 19.33
CA VAL A 42 -82.23 -34.37 20.66
C VAL A 42 -83.33 -35.44 20.60
N SER A 43 -83.07 -36.60 21.23
CA SER A 43 -83.94 -37.78 21.28
C SER A 43 -85.31 -37.52 21.95
N PRO A 44 -86.33 -38.37 21.73
CA PRO A 44 -87.73 -38.05 22.06
C PRO A 44 -88.09 -37.86 23.54
N GLN A 45 -87.18 -38.12 24.50
CA GLN A 45 -87.50 -38.09 25.93
C GLN A 45 -87.07 -36.82 26.68
N THR A 46 -86.45 -35.83 26.01
CA THR A 46 -86.03 -34.55 26.61
C THR A 46 -86.60 -33.32 25.88
N THR A 47 -87.81 -33.42 25.34
CA THR A 47 -88.36 -32.45 24.37
C THR A 47 -89.14 -31.26 24.94
N HIS A 48 -89.62 -31.28 26.20
CA HIS A 48 -90.59 -30.26 26.61
C HIS A 48 -90.00 -28.93 27.13
N VAL A 49 -88.75 -28.91 27.61
CA VAL A 49 -88.15 -27.71 28.23
C VAL A 49 -87.35 -26.88 27.24
N VAL A 50 -86.67 -27.53 26.28
CA VAL A 50 -85.81 -26.85 25.29
C VAL A 50 -86.65 -26.17 24.18
N GLN A 51 -87.76 -26.78 23.75
CA GLN A 51 -88.63 -26.17 22.72
C GLN A 51 -89.39 -24.93 23.22
N LYS A 52 -89.73 -24.84 24.51
CA LYS A 52 -90.54 -23.74 25.06
C LYS A 52 -89.80 -22.40 25.11
N TRP A 53 -88.47 -22.43 25.14
CA TRP A 53 -87.63 -21.23 25.22
C TRP A 53 -86.86 -20.92 23.93
N ALA A 54 -86.52 -21.91 23.12
CA ALA A 54 -85.76 -21.69 21.88
C ALA A 54 -86.59 -21.03 20.77
N LEU A 55 -87.86 -21.43 20.60
CA LEU A 55 -88.69 -20.96 19.47
C LEU A 55 -89.01 -19.45 19.50
N PRO A 56 -89.37 -18.83 20.66
CA PRO A 56 -89.60 -17.39 20.73
C PRO A 56 -88.34 -16.57 20.44
N VAL A 57 -87.17 -17.06 20.87
CA VAL A 57 -85.87 -16.38 20.67
C VAL A 57 -85.46 -16.43 19.20
N ILE A 58 -85.72 -17.54 18.50
CA ILE A 58 -85.48 -17.69 17.05
C ILE A 58 -86.34 -16.71 16.25
N ILE A 59 -87.63 -16.58 16.58
CA ILE A 59 -88.55 -15.64 15.92
C ILE A 59 -88.15 -14.18 16.17
N LEU A 60 -87.74 -13.86 17.40
CA LEU A 60 -87.24 -12.53 17.76
C LEU A 60 -85.96 -12.19 16.97
N CYS A 61 -85.05 -13.16 16.80
CA CYS A 61 -83.83 -12.98 16.01
C CYS A 61 -84.15 -12.75 14.52
N MET A 62 -85.09 -13.49 13.93
CA MET A 62 -85.48 -13.30 12.52
C MET A 62 -86.13 -11.94 12.24
N LEU A 63 -86.84 -11.34 13.20
CA LEU A 63 -87.47 -10.01 13.05
C LEU A 63 -86.49 -8.84 13.26
N LEU A 64 -85.46 -9.00 14.09
CA LEU A 64 -84.49 -7.94 14.41
C LEU A 64 -83.43 -7.74 13.31
N ILE A 65 -83.04 -8.80 12.60
CA ILE A 65 -81.99 -8.74 11.57
C ILE A 65 -82.33 -7.76 10.43
N PRO A 66 -83.54 -7.77 9.82
CA PRO A 66 -83.88 -6.84 8.74
C PRO A 66 -83.95 -5.38 9.20
N VAL A 67 -84.40 -5.12 10.42
CA VAL A 67 -84.55 -3.77 10.98
C VAL A 67 -83.19 -3.14 11.29
N VAL A 68 -82.26 -3.94 11.84
CA VAL A 68 -80.88 -3.48 12.10
C VAL A 68 -80.13 -3.22 10.79
N LEU A 69 -80.29 -4.09 9.78
CA LEU A 69 -79.68 -3.88 8.46
C LEU A 69 -80.26 -2.65 7.74
N ALA A 70 -81.56 -2.38 7.87
CA ALA A 70 -82.18 -1.18 7.30
C ALA A 70 -81.72 0.12 8.01
N TRP A 71 -81.47 0.05 9.32
CA TRP A 71 -80.94 1.16 10.11
C TRP A 71 -79.47 1.46 9.79
N GLU A 72 -78.65 0.42 9.58
CA GLU A 72 -77.24 0.53 9.17
C GLU A 72 -77.10 1.17 7.77
N LYS A 73 -77.93 0.73 6.82
CA LYS A 73 -78.00 1.30 5.46
C LYS A 73 -78.55 2.75 5.44
N GLY A 74 -79.32 3.13 6.45
CA GLY A 74 -79.82 4.49 6.66
C GLY A 74 -78.78 5.45 7.27
N GLN A 75 -77.82 4.92 8.03
CA GLN A 75 -76.66 5.66 8.57
C GLN A 75 -75.61 5.92 7.47
N GLU A 76 -75.33 4.94 6.60
CA GLU A 76 -74.43 5.09 5.45
C GLU A 76 -74.84 6.26 4.53
N ARG A 77 -76.13 6.42 4.25
CA ARG A 77 -76.64 7.49 3.37
C ARG A 77 -76.60 8.89 3.97
N ARG A 78 -76.57 9.04 5.30
CA ARG A 78 -76.55 10.36 5.97
C ARG A 78 -75.15 10.95 6.13
N ASN A 79 -74.10 10.13 6.11
CA ASN A 79 -72.70 10.59 6.30
C ASN A 79 -71.96 10.92 4.98
N LEU A 80 -72.61 10.80 3.82
CA LEU A 80 -72.02 11.02 2.48
C LEU A 80 -72.68 12.15 1.66
N ALA A 81 -73.56 12.96 2.26
CA ALA A 81 -74.17 14.08 1.55
C ALA A 81 -73.13 15.20 1.30
N ARG A 82 -72.54 15.21 0.10
CA ARG A 82 -71.50 16.16 -0.30
C ARG A 82 -72.08 17.56 -0.57
N PRO A 83 -71.42 18.64 -0.13
CA PRO A 83 -71.86 20.01 -0.40
C PRO A 83 -71.77 20.37 -1.90
N THR A 84 -72.47 21.44 -2.29
CA THR A 84 -72.41 22.00 -3.65
C THR A 84 -71.05 22.68 -3.88
N TRP A 85 -70.32 22.25 -4.91
CA TRP A 85 -69.03 22.81 -5.32
C TRP A 85 -69.14 24.30 -5.72
N LYS A 86 -68.19 25.13 -5.26
CA LYS A 86 -68.13 26.56 -5.58
C LYS A 86 -67.48 26.77 -6.95
N ASN A 87 -68.26 27.28 -7.91
CA ASN A 87 -68.02 27.34 -9.37
C ASN A 87 -66.87 28.25 -9.88
N GLU A 88 -65.86 28.58 -9.06
CA GLU A 88 -64.82 29.57 -9.39
C GLU A 88 -63.42 28.97 -9.65
N ARG A 89 -63.22 27.66 -9.43
CA ARG A 89 -61.91 26.98 -9.59
C ARG A 89 -62.00 25.80 -10.56
N SER A 90 -60.86 25.18 -10.88
CA SER A 90 -60.83 23.91 -11.64
C SER A 90 -61.32 22.75 -10.75
N PRO A 91 -62.08 21.77 -11.28
CA PRO A 91 -62.45 20.56 -10.54
C PRO A 91 -61.25 19.64 -10.24
N TYR A 92 -60.12 19.85 -10.92
CA TYR A 92 -58.84 19.19 -10.65
C TYR A 92 -57.80 20.22 -10.21
N PRO A 93 -57.14 20.06 -9.04
CA PRO A 93 -56.16 21.01 -8.51
C PRO A 93 -54.78 20.93 -9.20
N GLY A 94 -54.56 19.96 -10.09
CA GLY A 94 -53.26 19.79 -10.76
C GLY A 94 -52.24 19.09 -9.86
N LEU A 95 -51.06 19.69 -9.70
CA LEU A 95 -50.01 19.18 -8.81
C LEU A 95 -50.21 19.59 -7.34
N ASP A 96 -51.14 20.50 -7.07
CA ASP A 96 -51.50 20.89 -5.71
C ASP A 96 -52.38 19.82 -5.05
N ALA A 97 -52.26 19.67 -3.73
CA ALA A 97 -53.11 18.75 -2.98
C ALA A 97 -54.56 19.27 -2.91
N PHE A 98 -55.54 18.37 -3.03
CA PHE A 98 -56.94 18.72 -2.73
C PHE A 98 -57.07 19.24 -1.29
N THR A 99 -57.81 20.33 -1.14
CA THR A 99 -58.07 21.04 0.12
C THR A 99 -59.47 20.74 0.66
N GLU A 100 -59.79 21.21 1.87
CA GLU A 100 -61.13 21.04 2.48
C GLU A 100 -62.27 21.62 1.62
N ASP A 101 -62.01 22.71 0.88
CA ASP A 101 -62.96 23.33 -0.04
C ASP A 101 -63.33 22.43 -1.24
N ASP A 102 -62.51 21.40 -1.52
CA ASP A 102 -62.65 20.53 -2.68
C ASP A 102 -63.43 19.23 -2.40
N ASP A 103 -64.03 19.05 -1.21
CA ASP A 103 -64.87 17.88 -0.85
C ASP A 103 -65.98 17.63 -1.89
N GLY A 104 -66.53 18.71 -2.46
CA GLY A 104 -67.54 18.66 -3.52
C GLY A 104 -67.07 18.05 -4.84
N VAL A 105 -65.77 17.88 -5.05
CA VAL A 105 -65.17 17.32 -6.28
C VAL A 105 -64.14 16.20 -6.01
N PHE A 106 -64.00 15.73 -4.76
CA PHE A 106 -63.03 14.68 -4.39
C PHE A 106 -63.64 13.26 -4.40
N PHE A 107 -63.41 12.46 -5.43
CA PHE A 107 -64.05 11.14 -5.62
C PHE A 107 -63.09 9.94 -5.54
N GLY A 108 -63.64 8.72 -5.54
CA GLY A 108 -62.86 7.48 -5.72
C GLY A 108 -62.22 6.90 -4.45
N ARG A 109 -62.42 7.52 -3.28
CA ARG A 109 -61.85 7.11 -1.98
C ARG A 109 -62.90 6.96 -0.87
N ASP A 110 -64.16 6.79 -1.23
CA ASP A 110 -65.27 6.81 -0.28
C ASP A 110 -65.15 5.74 0.83
N ALA A 111 -64.64 4.54 0.49
CA ALA A 111 -64.44 3.46 1.45
C ALA A 111 -63.35 3.79 2.48
N GLU A 112 -62.21 4.33 2.04
CA GLU A 112 -61.11 4.73 2.91
C GLU A 112 -61.48 5.94 3.78
N ILE A 113 -62.23 6.91 3.23
CA ILE A 113 -62.77 8.04 3.99
C ILE A 113 -63.68 7.51 5.12
N GLN A 114 -64.61 6.61 4.79
CA GLN A 114 -65.51 6.04 5.77
C GLN A 114 -64.74 5.30 6.87
N GLU A 115 -63.79 4.43 6.51
CA GLU A 115 -63.00 3.68 7.49
C GLU A 115 -62.18 4.60 8.42
N LEU A 116 -61.54 5.64 7.88
CA LEU A 116 -60.79 6.61 8.69
C LEU A 116 -61.70 7.40 9.64
N VAL A 117 -62.87 7.86 9.17
CA VAL A 117 -63.86 8.55 10.01
C VAL A 117 -64.41 7.60 11.10
N GLU A 118 -64.51 6.30 10.83
CA GLU A 118 -64.90 5.30 11.82
C GLU A 118 -63.82 5.02 12.86
N ARG A 119 -62.53 5.06 12.47
CA ARG A 119 -61.41 4.98 13.42
C ARG A 119 -61.32 6.24 14.28
N LEU A 120 -61.68 7.40 13.73
CA LEU A 120 -61.81 8.69 14.44
C LEU A 120 -63.17 8.79 15.16
N ARG A 121 -63.41 7.90 16.14
CA ARG A 121 -64.61 7.93 17.01
C ARG A 121 -64.25 8.39 18.43
N PRO A 122 -64.87 9.46 18.97
CA PRO A 122 -64.62 9.88 20.35
C PRO A 122 -64.92 8.76 21.35
N GLY A 123 -63.93 8.40 22.18
CA GLY A 123 -64.01 7.28 23.13
C GLY A 123 -63.43 5.96 22.64
N GLY A 124 -62.96 5.88 21.39
CA GLY A 124 -62.20 4.74 20.87
C GLY A 124 -60.70 4.80 21.18
N GLU A 125 -60.04 3.65 21.07
CA GLU A 125 -58.57 3.51 21.05
C GLU A 125 -58.15 2.72 19.80
N PRO A 126 -56.95 2.97 19.23
CA PRO A 126 -55.93 3.94 19.65
C PRO A 126 -56.29 5.39 19.28
N ARG A 127 -55.73 6.36 20.04
CA ARG A 127 -55.95 7.81 19.85
C ARG A 127 -54.88 8.50 19.00
N SER A 128 -53.88 7.72 18.57
CA SER A 128 -52.89 8.10 17.56
C SER A 128 -53.10 7.21 16.33
N ILE A 129 -53.24 7.83 15.16
CA ILE A 129 -53.46 7.12 13.89
C ILE A 129 -52.35 7.52 12.94
N ALA A 130 -51.63 6.53 12.41
CA ALA A 130 -50.62 6.74 11.38
C ALA A 130 -51.21 6.42 10.00
N VAL A 131 -51.45 7.42 9.18
CA VAL A 131 -51.88 7.27 7.77
C VAL A 131 -50.63 7.17 6.91
N THR A 132 -50.44 6.00 6.29
CA THR A 132 -49.21 5.68 5.58
C THR A 132 -49.50 5.14 4.18
N GLY A 133 -48.58 5.35 3.25
CA GLY A 133 -48.72 4.88 1.87
C GLY A 133 -47.63 5.42 0.95
N PRO A 134 -47.47 4.86 -0.25
CA PRO A 134 -46.47 5.32 -1.23
C PRO A 134 -46.59 6.82 -1.54
N SER A 135 -45.51 7.42 -2.04
CA SER A 135 -45.56 8.82 -2.52
C SER A 135 -46.55 8.95 -3.69
N GLY A 136 -47.22 10.10 -3.79
CA GLY A 136 -48.17 10.38 -4.88
C GLY A 136 -49.55 9.71 -4.77
N VAL A 137 -49.80 8.81 -3.81
CA VAL A 137 -51.07 8.06 -3.72
C VAL A 137 -52.31 8.85 -3.25
N GLY A 138 -52.12 10.14 -2.92
CA GLY A 138 -53.18 11.05 -2.46
C GLY A 138 -53.47 11.02 -0.95
N LYS A 139 -52.48 10.71 -0.09
CA LYS A 139 -52.66 10.63 1.38
C LYS A 139 -53.16 11.93 2.01
N SER A 140 -52.48 13.04 1.70
CA SER A 140 -52.85 14.36 2.20
C SER A 140 -54.21 14.76 1.65
N SER A 141 -54.47 14.57 0.35
CA SER A 141 -55.77 14.84 -0.27
C SER A 141 -56.92 14.02 0.34
N LEU A 142 -56.69 12.74 0.69
CA LEU A 142 -57.66 11.91 1.40
C LEU A 142 -58.04 12.52 2.76
N LEU A 143 -57.06 13.03 3.48
CA LEU A 143 -57.27 13.64 4.79
C LEU A 143 -57.99 14.99 4.66
N HIS A 144 -57.42 15.92 3.90
CA HIS A 144 -57.89 17.30 3.75
C HIS A 144 -59.24 17.41 3.06
N ALA A 145 -59.44 16.78 1.90
CA ALA A 145 -60.70 16.92 1.15
C ALA A 145 -61.75 15.86 1.53
N GLY A 146 -61.32 14.73 2.10
CA GLY A 146 -62.20 13.62 2.43
C GLY A 146 -62.60 13.56 3.91
N VAL A 147 -61.62 13.43 4.80
CA VAL A 147 -61.85 13.08 6.21
C VAL A 147 -62.16 14.32 7.07
N LEU A 148 -61.36 15.38 6.99
CA LEU A 148 -61.52 16.57 7.85
C LEU A 148 -62.90 17.23 7.71
N PRO A 149 -63.45 17.48 6.51
CA PRO A 149 -64.77 18.10 6.35
C PRO A 149 -65.88 17.29 7.04
N ARG A 150 -65.79 15.96 7.03
CA ARG A 150 -66.76 15.05 7.67
C ARG A 150 -66.58 15.00 9.19
N VAL A 151 -65.37 15.15 9.70
CA VAL A 151 -65.07 15.21 11.13
C VAL A 151 -65.52 16.54 11.72
N GLU A 152 -65.29 17.66 11.02
CA GLU A 152 -65.70 18.99 11.45
C GLU A 152 -67.22 19.18 11.52
N GLN A 153 -67.95 18.60 10.58
CA GLN A 153 -69.43 18.61 10.59
C GLN A 153 -70.01 17.94 11.84
N GLN A 154 -69.28 17.01 12.45
CA GLN A 154 -69.68 16.40 13.71
C GLN A 154 -69.39 17.40 14.85
N ARG A 155 -70.44 18.01 15.42
CA ARG A 155 -70.39 19.02 16.52
C ARG A 155 -69.64 18.61 17.81
N ARG A 156 -69.04 17.41 17.84
CA ARG A 156 -68.26 16.81 18.92
C ARG A 156 -66.74 17.01 18.79
N TRP A 157 -66.24 17.53 17.67
CA TRP A 157 -64.82 17.77 17.43
C TRP A 157 -64.43 19.25 17.49
N LEU A 158 -63.16 19.49 17.81
CA LEU A 158 -62.40 20.72 17.59
C LEU A 158 -61.16 20.29 16.79
N VAL A 159 -61.14 20.60 15.50
CA VAL A 159 -60.03 20.26 14.61
C VAL A 159 -59.09 21.46 14.60
N LEU A 160 -57.81 21.22 14.88
CA LEU A 160 -56.77 22.22 14.67
C LEU A 160 -56.42 22.27 13.19
N PRO A 161 -56.06 23.46 12.64
CA PRO A 161 -55.47 23.55 11.32
C PRO A 161 -54.35 22.52 11.18
N PRO A 162 -54.34 21.73 10.10
CA PRO A 162 -53.26 20.78 9.85
C PRO A 162 -51.91 21.48 9.80
N MET A 163 -50.89 20.87 10.41
CA MET A 163 -49.51 21.35 10.36
C MET A 163 -48.64 20.47 9.49
N THR A 164 -47.67 21.08 8.81
CA THR A 164 -46.50 20.42 8.25
C THR A 164 -45.29 20.74 9.15
N PRO A 165 -44.51 19.75 9.60
CA PRO A 165 -43.39 19.96 10.53
C PRO A 165 -42.34 20.95 10.03
N GLU A 166 -42.01 20.93 8.73
CA GLU A 166 -40.95 21.76 8.13
C GLU A 166 -39.62 21.62 8.91
N ASP A 167 -38.85 22.70 9.04
CA ASP A 167 -37.60 22.77 9.81
C ASP A 167 -37.81 22.90 11.33
N ASP A 168 -39.00 23.34 11.77
CA ASP A 168 -39.31 23.61 13.17
C ASP A 168 -40.72 23.13 13.57
N PRO A 169 -40.86 21.86 14.03
CA PRO A 169 -42.15 21.27 14.32
C PRO A 169 -42.89 21.95 15.50
N PHE A 170 -42.16 22.57 16.43
CA PHE A 170 -42.76 23.32 17.54
C PHE A 170 -43.44 24.59 17.05
N ARG A 171 -42.83 25.29 16.10
CA ARG A 171 -43.36 26.52 15.50
C ARG A 171 -44.60 26.23 14.65
N SER A 172 -44.55 25.17 13.84
CA SER A 172 -45.69 24.76 13.01
C SER A 172 -46.91 24.35 13.83
N LEU A 173 -46.71 23.64 14.95
CA LEU A 173 -47.79 23.34 15.90
C LEU A 173 -48.32 24.61 16.59
N ALA A 174 -47.42 25.52 16.95
CA ALA A 174 -47.77 26.77 17.60
C ALA A 174 -48.63 27.68 16.70
N TYR A 175 -48.32 27.77 15.40
CA TYR A 175 -49.17 28.46 14.42
C TYR A 175 -50.58 27.88 14.38
N SER A 176 -50.69 26.54 14.34
CA SER A 176 -51.99 25.86 14.32
C SER A 176 -52.81 26.12 15.58
N ILE A 177 -52.14 26.21 16.74
CA ILE A 177 -52.79 26.54 18.03
C ILE A 177 -53.22 28.02 18.07
N ALA A 178 -52.36 28.94 17.62
CA ALA A 178 -52.66 30.37 17.60
C ALA A 178 -53.86 30.67 16.70
N ASP A 179 -53.88 30.10 15.50
CA ASP A 179 -54.97 30.26 14.54
C ASP A 179 -56.31 29.77 15.12
N ALA A 180 -56.32 28.61 15.75
CA ALA A 180 -57.54 28.07 16.37
C ALA A 180 -58.01 28.83 17.64
N LEU A 181 -57.12 29.57 18.30
CA LEU A 181 -57.47 30.44 19.44
C LEU A 181 -58.04 31.79 19.00
N GLY A 182 -57.77 32.22 17.75
CA GLY A 182 -58.27 33.47 17.18
C GLY A 182 -57.53 34.73 17.68
N SER A 183 -58.15 35.90 17.55
CA SER A 183 -57.51 37.22 17.71
C SER A 183 -56.97 37.57 19.10
N ASP A 184 -57.29 36.78 20.14
CA ASP A 184 -56.81 36.97 21.52
C ASP A 184 -55.63 36.04 21.88
N ALA A 185 -55.06 35.33 20.89
CA ALA A 185 -53.96 34.39 21.09
C ALA A 185 -52.59 35.08 21.21
N PRO A 186 -51.64 34.53 22.00
CA PRO A 186 -50.23 34.91 21.92
C PRO A 186 -49.65 34.61 20.53
N ASP A 187 -48.58 35.31 20.15
CA ASP A 187 -47.83 35.05 18.92
C ASP A 187 -47.37 33.58 18.84
N ALA A 188 -47.42 32.99 17.65
CA ALA A 188 -47.00 31.61 17.40
C ALA A 188 -45.54 31.38 17.84
N ASP A 189 -44.65 32.36 17.66
CA ASP A 189 -43.26 32.24 18.08
C ASP A 189 -43.14 32.15 19.61
N VAL A 190 -43.99 32.88 20.35
CA VAL A 190 -44.05 32.83 21.82
C VAL A 190 -44.59 31.48 22.29
N ILE A 191 -45.63 30.97 21.63
CA ILE A 191 -46.19 29.64 21.94
C ILE A 191 -45.15 28.55 21.67
N ALA A 192 -44.42 28.62 20.55
CA ALA A 192 -43.36 27.66 20.20
C ALA A 192 -42.25 27.62 21.26
N ASP A 193 -41.77 28.80 21.67
CA ASP A 193 -40.76 28.96 22.71
C ASP A 193 -41.21 28.42 24.07
N GLU A 194 -42.48 28.61 24.42
CA GLU A 194 -43.07 28.07 25.63
C GLU A 194 -43.20 26.55 25.60
N LEU A 195 -43.55 25.97 24.45
CA LEU A 195 -43.67 24.53 24.26
C LEU A 195 -42.29 23.83 24.35
N ARG A 196 -41.22 24.45 23.81
CA ARG A 196 -39.85 23.93 23.95
C ARG A 196 -39.37 23.91 25.40
N ARG A 197 -39.67 24.98 26.16
CA ARG A 197 -39.24 25.10 27.56
C ARG A 197 -40.04 24.23 28.52
N ASP A 198 -41.35 24.07 28.28
CA ASP A 198 -42.23 23.25 29.12
C ASP A 198 -43.29 22.53 28.27
N PRO A 199 -43.02 21.28 27.84
CA PRO A 199 -43.94 20.44 27.07
C PRO A 199 -45.34 20.28 27.69
N ARG A 200 -45.49 20.49 29.01
CA ARG A 200 -46.80 20.39 29.69
C ARG A 200 -47.74 21.54 29.33
N ARG A 201 -47.21 22.65 28.80
CA ARG A 201 -48.01 23.81 28.37
C ARG A 201 -48.92 23.50 27.20
N LEU A 202 -48.62 22.49 26.38
CA LEU A 202 -49.52 22.02 25.31
C LEU A 202 -50.92 21.71 25.86
N ARG A 203 -51.02 21.05 27.03
CA ARG A 203 -52.31 20.77 27.69
C ARG A 203 -53.05 22.03 28.10
N ARG A 204 -52.34 23.09 28.50
CA ARG A 204 -52.94 24.37 28.88
C ARG A 204 -53.57 25.05 27.67
N TYR A 205 -52.87 25.06 26.53
CA TYR A 205 -53.38 25.59 25.27
C TYR A 205 -54.59 24.78 24.76
N LEU A 206 -54.49 23.45 24.75
CA LEU A 206 -55.61 22.56 24.43
C LEU A 206 -56.82 22.76 25.38
N GLY A 207 -56.56 23.02 26.66
CA GLY A 207 -57.60 23.35 27.65
C GLY A 207 -58.28 24.71 27.38
N SER A 208 -57.51 25.70 26.94
CA SER A 208 -58.04 27.02 26.54
C SER A 208 -58.95 26.92 25.32
N LEU A 209 -58.58 26.13 24.30
CA LEU A 209 -59.41 25.84 23.12
C LEU A 209 -60.77 25.20 23.48
N ARG A 210 -60.85 24.52 24.63
CA ARG A 210 -62.09 23.87 25.12
C ARG A 210 -62.94 24.74 26.04
N ARG A 211 -62.55 25.99 26.35
CA ARG A 211 -63.35 26.88 27.23
C ARG A 211 -64.75 27.08 26.63
N GLY A 212 -65.78 26.77 27.42
CA GLY A 212 -67.18 26.78 26.97
C GLY A 212 -67.66 25.54 26.19
N ARG A 213 -66.76 24.60 25.83
CA ARG A 213 -67.05 23.40 25.02
C ARG A 213 -66.39 22.13 25.60
N ARG A 214 -66.46 21.96 26.92
CA ARG A 214 -65.72 20.92 27.71
C ARG A 214 -65.91 19.46 27.26
N ASN A 215 -66.96 19.16 26.48
CA ASN A 215 -67.21 17.79 26.03
C ASN A 215 -66.68 17.44 24.62
N ARG A 216 -65.97 18.35 23.93
CA ARG A 216 -65.41 18.10 22.60
C ARG A 216 -64.01 17.50 22.64
N SER A 217 -63.72 16.60 21.71
CA SER A 217 -62.36 16.06 21.46
C SER A 217 -61.57 17.02 20.58
N VAL A 218 -60.25 17.10 20.78
CA VAL A 218 -59.34 17.91 19.95
C VAL A 218 -58.55 16.98 19.04
N LEU A 219 -58.48 17.30 17.75
CA LEU A 219 -57.73 16.58 16.74
C LEU A 219 -56.55 17.44 16.27
N ILE A 220 -55.33 16.93 16.40
CA ILE A 220 -54.12 17.47 15.78
C ILE A 220 -53.82 16.62 14.54
N VAL A 221 -53.56 17.28 13.42
CA VAL A 221 -53.14 16.65 12.18
C VAL A 221 -51.72 17.09 11.87
N ILE A 222 -50.82 16.12 11.75
CA ILE A 222 -49.42 16.33 11.36
C ILE A 222 -49.28 15.69 9.97
N ASP A 223 -49.37 16.53 8.94
CA ASP A 223 -49.14 16.12 7.56
C ASP A 223 -47.63 16.07 7.28
N GLN A 224 -47.21 15.21 6.34
CA GLN A 224 -45.80 14.96 6.02
C GLN A 224 -44.91 14.74 7.26
N ALA A 225 -45.37 13.92 8.21
CA ALA A 225 -44.70 13.67 9.48
C ALA A 225 -43.29 13.08 9.33
N GLU A 226 -42.92 12.54 8.17
CA GLU A 226 -41.53 12.14 7.89
C GLU A 226 -40.54 13.30 8.02
N GLU A 227 -40.98 14.55 7.85
CA GLU A 227 -40.12 15.73 7.97
C GLU A 227 -39.54 15.90 9.38
N ILE A 228 -40.25 15.41 10.40
CA ILE A 228 -39.74 15.37 11.78
C ILE A 228 -38.41 14.60 11.83
N LEU A 229 -38.28 13.51 11.06
CA LEU A 229 -37.07 12.67 11.04
C LEU A 229 -36.01 13.17 10.06
N THR A 230 -36.43 13.84 8.98
CA THR A 230 -35.51 14.21 7.90
C THR A 230 -34.98 15.63 8.00
N LEU A 231 -35.71 16.55 8.64
CA LEU A 231 -35.43 18.00 8.67
C LEU A 231 -35.21 18.58 10.07
N GLY A 232 -35.75 17.95 11.11
CA GLY A 232 -35.67 18.47 12.48
C GLY A 232 -34.43 17.99 13.23
N GLY A 233 -33.82 18.86 14.02
CA GLY A 233 -32.75 18.51 14.97
C GLY A 233 -33.23 18.16 16.39
N ASP A 234 -34.53 18.28 16.67
CA ASP A 234 -35.14 18.12 18.00
C ASP A 234 -36.40 17.22 17.95
N ASP A 235 -36.32 16.16 17.13
CA ASP A 235 -37.39 15.20 16.82
C ASP A 235 -37.90 14.44 18.04
N ASP A 236 -36.98 13.95 18.87
CA ASP A 236 -37.29 13.23 20.11
C ASP A 236 -38.01 14.12 21.13
N ALA A 237 -37.66 15.41 21.21
CA ALA A 237 -38.30 16.36 22.12
C ALA A 237 -39.74 16.65 21.71
N PHE A 238 -39.97 16.88 20.41
CA PHE A 238 -41.31 17.13 19.87
C PHE A 238 -42.22 15.90 19.99
N LEU A 239 -41.75 14.72 19.55
CA LEU A 239 -42.52 13.47 19.66
C LEU A 239 -42.77 13.08 21.12
N GLY A 240 -41.81 13.35 22.01
CA GLY A 240 -41.95 13.21 23.46
C GLY A 240 -43.08 14.06 24.02
N MET A 241 -43.15 15.35 23.65
CA MET A 241 -44.24 16.25 24.04
C MET A 241 -45.61 15.72 23.59
N VAL A 242 -45.72 15.31 22.31
CA VAL A 242 -46.99 14.82 21.75
C VAL A 242 -47.44 13.52 22.43
N ARG A 243 -46.53 12.58 22.66
CA ARG A 243 -46.79 11.33 23.41
C ARG A 243 -47.29 11.64 24.81
N ASP A 244 -46.61 12.53 25.53
CA ASP A 244 -46.94 12.87 26.91
C ASP A 244 -48.30 13.57 27.00
N ALA A 245 -48.63 14.42 26.04
CA ALA A 245 -49.94 15.05 25.92
C ALA A 245 -51.05 14.03 25.62
N LEU A 246 -50.82 13.07 24.72
CA LEU A 246 -51.75 11.97 24.42
C LEU A 246 -52.03 11.09 25.64
N GLY A 247 -50.99 10.79 26.43
CA GLY A 247 -51.12 10.04 27.68
C GLY A 247 -51.90 10.79 28.77
N ALA A 248 -51.71 12.12 28.85
CA ALA A 248 -52.27 12.94 29.92
C ALA A 248 -53.66 13.55 29.63
N ASP A 249 -54.11 13.57 28.37
CA ASP A 249 -55.41 14.10 27.96
C ASP A 249 -56.23 13.06 27.18
N PRO A 250 -57.28 12.44 27.77
CA PRO A 250 -58.09 11.41 27.12
C PRO A 250 -58.91 11.92 25.92
N LYS A 251 -59.03 13.24 25.75
CA LYS A 251 -59.79 13.88 24.65
C LYS A 251 -58.89 14.40 23.51
N LEU A 252 -57.59 14.18 23.59
CA LEU A 252 -56.65 14.49 22.51
C LEU A 252 -56.51 13.32 21.55
N TRP A 253 -56.53 13.63 20.26
CA TRP A 253 -56.29 12.74 19.13
C TRP A 253 -55.23 13.32 18.22
N VAL A 254 -54.39 12.46 17.65
CA VAL A 254 -53.33 12.87 16.71
C VAL A 254 -53.37 11.96 15.48
N VAL A 255 -53.37 12.57 14.30
CA VAL A 255 -53.21 11.87 13.02
C VAL A 255 -51.87 12.27 12.41
N PHE A 256 -51.02 11.28 12.17
CA PHE A 256 -49.75 11.45 11.47
C PHE A 256 -49.91 10.95 10.03
N VAL A 257 -49.58 11.76 9.04
CA VAL A 257 -49.56 11.35 7.63
C VAL A 257 -48.12 11.30 7.16
N PHE A 258 -47.65 10.15 6.67
CA PHE A 258 -46.28 10.04 6.17
C PHE A 258 -46.09 8.90 5.14
N ARG A 259 -44.94 8.89 4.46
CA ARG A 259 -44.60 7.85 3.47
C ARG A 259 -44.37 6.47 4.09
N ALA A 260 -44.75 5.41 3.37
CA ALA A 260 -44.66 4.02 3.84
C ALA A 260 -43.23 3.57 4.20
N GLU A 261 -42.20 4.09 3.55
CA GLU A 261 -40.81 3.74 3.86
C GLU A 261 -40.34 4.19 5.26
N PHE A 262 -40.92 5.26 5.84
CA PHE A 262 -40.54 5.75 7.17
C PHE A 262 -41.22 5.00 8.31
N LEU A 263 -42.17 4.12 8.00
CA LEU A 263 -42.92 3.37 9.01
C LEU A 263 -42.00 2.47 9.86
N THR A 264 -41.00 1.84 9.26
CA THR A 264 -40.04 0.99 9.98
C THR A 264 -39.19 1.82 10.94
N THR A 265 -38.74 3.00 10.52
CA THR A 265 -37.99 3.95 11.37
C THR A 265 -38.83 4.38 12.56
N PHE A 266 -40.06 4.85 12.36
CA PHE A 266 -40.97 5.22 13.45
C PHE A 266 -41.34 4.05 14.37
N LEU A 267 -41.42 2.82 13.85
CA LEU A 267 -41.68 1.60 14.65
C LEU A 267 -40.45 1.08 15.40
N SER A 268 -39.24 1.47 14.99
CA SER A 268 -37.98 1.07 15.63
C SER A 268 -37.54 2.01 16.75
N GLY A 269 -38.06 3.24 16.79
CA GLY A 269 -37.70 4.28 17.76
C GLY A 269 -38.44 4.19 19.11
N ALA A 270 -38.07 5.08 20.04
CA ALA A 270 -38.63 5.16 21.39
C ALA A 270 -40.15 5.49 21.45
N PHE A 271 -40.74 5.88 20.33
CA PHE A 271 -42.14 6.31 20.20
C PHE A 271 -43.03 5.33 19.41
N ALA A 272 -42.55 4.12 19.16
CA ALA A 272 -43.22 3.11 18.33
C ALA A 272 -44.70 2.87 18.67
N GLU A 273 -45.08 2.97 19.95
CA GLU A 273 -46.46 2.82 20.42
C GLU A 273 -47.45 3.75 19.68
N MET A 274 -47.04 4.96 19.32
CA MET A 274 -47.92 5.91 18.61
C MET A 274 -48.27 5.45 17.19
N PHE A 275 -47.44 4.58 16.59
CA PHE A 275 -47.48 4.19 15.18
C PHE A 275 -47.87 2.71 14.95
N ARG A 276 -48.18 1.95 16.00
CA ARG A 276 -48.45 0.49 15.94
C ARG A 276 -49.64 0.05 15.08
N HIS A 277 -50.59 0.95 14.81
CA HIS A 277 -51.81 0.64 14.08
C HIS A 277 -51.96 1.53 12.84
N PRO A 278 -51.07 1.39 11.84
CA PRO A 278 -51.11 2.23 10.66
C PRO A 278 -52.35 1.94 9.80
N PHE A 279 -52.87 2.99 9.18
CA PHE A 279 -53.85 2.94 8.11
C PHE A 279 -53.11 3.07 6.78
N ALA A 280 -53.09 1.98 6.00
CA ALA A 280 -52.39 1.95 4.72
C ALA A 280 -53.28 2.47 3.59
N VAL A 281 -52.94 3.60 2.99
CA VAL A 281 -53.52 4.11 1.75
C VAL A 281 -52.86 3.38 0.58
N THR A 282 -53.65 2.57 -0.10
CA THR A 282 -53.20 1.79 -1.26
C THR A 282 -53.44 2.56 -2.56
N ALA A 283 -52.81 2.15 -3.65
CA ALA A 283 -53.01 2.79 -4.93
C ALA A 283 -54.43 2.53 -5.48
N LEU A 284 -54.97 3.50 -6.23
CA LEU A 284 -56.32 3.42 -6.78
C LEU A 284 -56.39 2.32 -7.84
N ASP A 285 -57.45 1.51 -7.79
CA ASP A 285 -57.73 0.58 -8.88
C ASP A 285 -58.29 1.30 -10.12
N ARG A 286 -58.36 0.60 -11.25
CA ARG A 286 -58.82 1.19 -12.52
C ARG A 286 -60.27 1.67 -12.47
N ALA A 287 -61.12 1.04 -11.65
CA ALA A 287 -62.50 1.46 -11.51
C ALA A 287 -62.58 2.78 -10.75
N ALA A 288 -61.82 2.91 -9.67
CA ALA A 288 -61.74 4.12 -8.88
C ALA A 288 -61.05 5.27 -9.63
N LEU A 289 -60.02 4.99 -10.44
CA LEU A 289 -59.40 5.98 -11.34
C LEU A 289 -60.40 6.58 -12.34
N ARG A 290 -61.26 5.74 -12.94
CA ARG A 290 -62.33 6.23 -13.83
C ARG A 290 -63.32 7.13 -13.10
N THR A 291 -63.64 6.81 -11.84
CA THR A 291 -64.50 7.65 -10.99
C THR A 291 -63.83 9.00 -10.67
N VAL A 292 -62.54 9.00 -10.35
CA VAL A 292 -61.76 10.23 -10.10
C VAL A 292 -61.70 11.13 -11.33
N ILE A 293 -61.64 10.55 -12.54
CA ILE A 293 -61.66 11.32 -13.78
C ILE A 293 -63.08 11.81 -14.10
N ARG A 294 -64.10 10.95 -14.01
CA ARG A 294 -65.43 11.23 -14.56
C ARG A 294 -66.29 12.14 -13.67
N GLU A 295 -66.40 11.85 -12.38
CA GLU A 295 -67.36 12.51 -11.49
C GLU A 295 -67.06 14.01 -11.27
N PRO A 296 -65.80 14.46 -11.08
CA PRO A 296 -65.51 15.89 -11.01
C PRO A 296 -65.81 16.61 -12.34
N ALA A 297 -65.50 15.98 -13.47
CA ALA A 297 -65.78 16.53 -14.80
C ALA A 297 -67.28 16.73 -15.02
N GLU A 298 -68.11 15.72 -14.72
CA GLU A 298 -69.57 15.84 -14.84
C GLU A 298 -70.13 16.97 -13.98
N ARG A 299 -69.61 17.18 -12.76
CA ARG A 299 -70.01 18.31 -11.90
C ARG A 299 -69.60 19.68 -12.43
N ALA A 300 -68.49 19.76 -13.16
CA ALA A 300 -68.05 20.97 -13.84
C ALA A 300 -68.64 21.15 -15.25
N GLY A 301 -69.48 20.21 -15.71
CA GLY A 301 -70.12 20.20 -17.02
C GLY A 301 -69.24 19.70 -18.17
N LEU A 302 -68.08 19.09 -17.89
CA LEU A 302 -67.18 18.54 -18.91
C LEU A 302 -67.64 17.17 -19.38
N THR A 303 -67.49 16.94 -20.67
CA THR A 303 -67.75 15.65 -21.33
C THR A 303 -66.48 15.17 -22.04
N PHE A 304 -66.35 13.84 -22.20
CA PHE A 304 -65.20 13.22 -22.85
C PHE A 304 -65.65 12.49 -24.12
N GLU A 305 -65.04 12.82 -25.27
CA GLU A 305 -65.31 12.18 -26.56
C GLU A 305 -64.03 11.56 -27.18
N PRO A 306 -64.03 10.26 -27.54
CA PRO A 306 -65.10 9.28 -27.39
C PRO A 306 -65.22 8.80 -25.92
N PRO A 307 -66.32 8.16 -25.51
CA PRO A 307 -66.56 7.76 -24.11
C PRO A 307 -65.47 6.85 -23.51
N GLU A 308 -64.73 6.13 -24.35
CA GLU A 308 -63.61 5.28 -23.97
C GLU A 308 -62.36 6.07 -23.52
N LEU A 309 -62.30 7.37 -23.76
CA LEU A 309 -61.15 8.21 -23.44
C LEU A 309 -60.83 8.22 -21.93
N VAL A 310 -61.87 8.19 -21.08
CA VAL A 310 -61.70 8.08 -19.61
C VAL A 310 -61.10 6.73 -19.23
N ALA A 311 -61.48 5.66 -19.92
CA ALA A 311 -60.90 4.34 -19.70
C ALA A 311 -59.44 4.30 -20.15
N GLN A 312 -59.11 4.94 -21.27
CA GLN A 312 -57.76 5.09 -21.78
C GLN A 312 -56.87 5.87 -20.80
N MET A 313 -57.32 7.03 -20.30
CA MET A 313 -56.58 7.82 -19.29
C MET A 313 -56.32 7.03 -18.00
N ALA A 314 -57.30 6.22 -17.56
CA ALA A 314 -57.16 5.37 -16.38
C ALA A 314 -56.19 4.19 -16.62
N ASP A 315 -56.18 3.61 -17.81
CA ASP A 315 -55.26 2.54 -18.19
C ASP A 315 -53.81 3.08 -18.33
N ASP A 316 -53.63 4.28 -18.89
CA ASP A 316 -52.34 4.95 -19.06
C ASP A 316 -51.72 5.41 -17.72
N THR A 317 -52.53 5.59 -16.67
CA THR A 317 -52.05 5.90 -15.30
C THR A 317 -51.51 4.65 -14.57
N GLY A 318 -51.76 3.46 -15.09
CA GLY A 318 -51.19 2.21 -14.59
C GLY A 318 -51.71 1.81 -13.20
N ASP A 319 -50.78 1.59 -12.26
CA ASP A 319 -51.06 1.09 -10.92
C ASP A 319 -51.50 2.17 -9.91
N GLY A 320 -51.71 3.42 -10.36
CA GLY A 320 -52.15 4.52 -9.51
C GLY A 320 -51.03 5.24 -8.74
N THR A 321 -49.76 4.95 -9.02
CA THR A 321 -48.61 5.71 -8.47
C THR A 321 -48.36 7.02 -9.23
N ALA A 322 -48.88 7.14 -10.46
CA ALA A 322 -48.83 8.34 -11.31
C ALA A 322 -50.00 9.32 -11.09
N LEU A 323 -50.70 9.24 -9.96
CA LEU A 323 -51.85 10.12 -9.65
C LEU A 323 -51.56 11.63 -9.76
N PRO A 324 -50.38 12.14 -9.33
CA PRO A 324 -50.05 13.55 -9.53
C PRO A 324 -49.95 13.93 -11.02
N LEU A 325 -49.45 13.02 -11.85
CA LEU A 325 -49.34 13.23 -13.31
C LEU A 325 -50.73 13.22 -13.96
N LEU A 326 -51.61 12.31 -13.53
CA LEU A 326 -53.01 12.29 -13.97
C LEU A 326 -53.74 13.56 -13.56
N ALA A 327 -53.59 14.01 -12.31
CA ALA A 327 -54.22 15.24 -11.81
C ALA A 327 -53.74 16.48 -12.58
N TYR A 328 -52.43 16.56 -12.88
CA TYR A 328 -51.86 17.62 -13.71
C TYR A 328 -52.43 17.61 -15.13
N LEU A 329 -52.45 16.45 -15.80
CA LEU A 329 -53.03 16.29 -17.12
C LEU A 329 -54.50 16.75 -17.17
N LEU A 330 -55.32 16.33 -16.21
CA LEU A 330 -56.74 16.69 -16.17
C LEU A 330 -56.95 18.19 -15.93
N HIS A 331 -56.08 18.82 -15.12
CA HIS A 331 -56.07 20.26 -14.92
C HIS A 331 -55.74 21.01 -16.23
N GLU A 332 -54.71 20.59 -16.95
CA GLU A 332 -54.33 21.18 -18.24
C GLU A 332 -55.43 21.02 -19.31
N LEU A 333 -56.06 19.84 -19.37
CA LEU A 333 -57.19 19.60 -20.28
C LEU A 333 -58.39 20.49 -19.91
N TYR A 334 -58.68 20.66 -18.62
CA TYR A 334 -59.73 21.56 -18.16
C TYR A 334 -59.44 23.03 -18.50
N LEU A 335 -58.21 23.51 -18.27
CA LEU A 335 -57.81 24.88 -18.63
C LEU A 335 -57.88 25.11 -20.13
N HIS A 336 -57.57 24.10 -20.93
CA HIS A 336 -57.59 24.22 -22.39
C HIS A 336 -59.01 24.28 -22.97
N VAL A 337 -59.88 23.37 -22.57
CA VAL A 337 -61.23 23.23 -23.15
C VAL A 337 -62.24 24.17 -22.46
N GLY A 338 -61.96 24.55 -21.21
CA GLY A 338 -62.80 25.43 -20.42
C GLY A 338 -64.09 24.76 -19.92
N ARG A 339 -64.93 25.57 -19.28
CA ARG A 339 -66.18 25.11 -18.65
C ARG A 339 -67.21 24.67 -19.69
N ASN A 340 -67.97 23.61 -19.39
CA ASN A 340 -68.92 22.96 -20.30
C ASN A 340 -68.29 22.48 -21.62
N GLY A 341 -66.97 22.29 -21.61
CA GLY A 341 -66.18 21.86 -22.74
C GLY A 341 -66.26 20.35 -22.99
N THR A 342 -65.96 19.94 -24.23
CA THR A 342 -65.80 18.53 -24.59
C THR A 342 -64.31 18.24 -24.79
N VAL A 343 -63.73 17.38 -23.95
CA VAL A 343 -62.34 16.92 -24.09
C VAL A 343 -62.30 15.83 -25.14
N THR A 344 -61.59 16.08 -26.25
CA THR A 344 -61.49 15.12 -27.35
C THR A 344 -60.26 14.22 -27.22
N ALA A 345 -60.26 13.07 -27.90
CA ALA A 345 -59.06 12.23 -28.02
C ALA A 345 -57.88 12.97 -28.68
N GLU A 346 -58.13 14.03 -29.46
CA GLU A 346 -57.08 14.88 -30.04
C GLU A 346 -56.45 15.78 -28.98
N ASP A 347 -57.25 16.38 -28.09
CA ASP A 347 -56.75 17.18 -26.96
C ASP A 347 -55.85 16.33 -26.05
N TYR A 348 -56.25 15.09 -25.77
CA TYR A 348 -55.47 14.14 -24.99
C TYR A 348 -54.15 13.71 -25.67
N ARG A 349 -54.16 13.49 -27.00
CA ARG A 349 -52.93 13.22 -27.76
C ARG A 349 -52.01 14.43 -27.83
N ARG A 350 -52.55 15.65 -27.81
CA ARG A 350 -51.76 16.89 -27.84
C ARG A 350 -51.01 17.13 -26.54
N THR A 351 -51.62 16.83 -25.39
CA THR A 351 -50.94 16.74 -24.08
C THR A 351 -50.11 15.47 -23.92
N GLY A 352 -50.26 14.54 -24.89
CA GLY A 352 -49.55 13.28 -25.13
C GLY A 352 -49.49 12.36 -23.94
N GLY A 353 -50.65 12.10 -23.36
CA GLY A 353 -50.83 11.10 -22.32
C GLY A 353 -50.43 11.56 -20.92
N VAL A 354 -50.54 10.64 -19.97
CA VAL A 354 -50.25 10.87 -18.54
C VAL A 354 -48.76 11.17 -18.33
N ASP A 355 -47.85 10.41 -18.96
CA ASP A 355 -46.41 10.59 -18.82
C ASP A 355 -45.83 11.76 -19.64
N GLY A 356 -46.50 12.15 -20.73
CA GLY A 356 -45.96 13.10 -21.69
C GLY A 356 -46.14 14.57 -21.32
N ALA A 357 -47.03 14.92 -20.37
CA ALA A 357 -47.31 16.30 -20.00
C ALA A 357 -46.14 16.93 -19.22
N LEU A 358 -45.57 16.19 -18.26
CA LEU A 358 -44.38 16.61 -17.49
C LEU A 358 -43.12 16.62 -18.38
N THR A 359 -42.92 15.55 -19.16
CA THR A 359 -41.78 15.38 -20.07
C THR A 359 -41.70 16.52 -21.09
N ARG A 360 -42.81 16.92 -21.72
CA ARG A 360 -42.82 18.07 -22.66
C ARG A 360 -42.46 19.40 -22.02
N ARG A 361 -42.74 19.59 -20.73
CA ARG A 361 -42.37 20.81 -20.00
C ARG A 361 -40.88 20.82 -19.70
N ALA A 362 -40.34 19.69 -19.24
CA ALA A 362 -38.91 19.51 -19.03
C ALA A 362 -38.11 19.62 -20.35
N ASP A 363 -38.63 19.06 -21.45
CA ASP A 363 -38.01 19.16 -22.79
C ASP A 363 -38.01 20.60 -23.33
N ARG A 364 -39.10 21.36 -23.12
CA ARG A 364 -39.13 22.79 -23.49
C ARG A 364 -38.10 23.60 -22.71
N LEU A 365 -38.02 23.39 -21.38
CA LEU A 365 -37.01 24.05 -20.55
C LEU A 365 -35.58 23.68 -20.94
N LEU A 366 -35.34 22.40 -21.24
CA LEU A 366 -34.04 21.94 -21.72
C LEU A 366 -33.68 22.65 -23.02
N ALA A 367 -34.59 22.70 -24.00
CA ALA A 367 -34.38 23.40 -25.26
C ALA A 367 -34.19 24.93 -25.10
N GLU A 368 -34.91 25.57 -24.18
CA GLU A 368 -34.76 26.99 -23.85
C GLU A 368 -33.39 27.29 -23.23
N LEU A 369 -32.93 26.44 -22.30
CA LEU A 369 -31.62 26.58 -21.66
C LEU A 369 -30.48 26.26 -22.63
N GLU A 370 -30.63 25.24 -23.47
CA GLU A 370 -29.66 24.90 -24.53
C GLU A 370 -29.52 25.98 -25.61
N ALA A 371 -30.55 26.80 -25.80
CA ALA A 371 -30.52 27.93 -26.73
C ALA A 371 -29.80 29.19 -26.18
N LEU A 372 -29.41 29.20 -24.90
CA LEU A 372 -28.60 30.28 -24.32
C LEU A 372 -27.13 30.16 -24.76
N ASP A 373 -26.43 31.30 -24.87
CA ASP A 373 -24.99 31.34 -25.18
C ASP A 373 -24.22 32.03 -24.05
N PRO A 374 -23.40 31.31 -23.26
CA PRO A 374 -23.14 29.88 -23.32
C PRO A 374 -24.28 29.03 -22.70
N ALA A 375 -24.53 27.85 -23.28
CA ALA A 375 -25.53 26.92 -22.78
C ALA A 375 -25.10 26.35 -21.41
N PRO A 376 -25.92 26.47 -20.35
CA PRO A 376 -25.60 25.93 -19.04
C PRO A 376 -25.74 24.39 -19.02
N PRO A 377 -24.96 23.68 -18.18
CA PRO A 377 -24.93 22.21 -18.15
C PRO A 377 -26.15 21.62 -17.42
N VAL A 378 -27.30 21.56 -18.10
CA VAL A 378 -28.59 21.17 -17.49
C VAL A 378 -28.58 19.78 -16.85
N LEU A 379 -28.23 18.72 -17.60
CA LEU A 379 -28.26 17.35 -17.09
C LEU A 379 -27.21 17.08 -15.98
N PRO A 380 -25.95 17.52 -16.09
CA PRO A 380 -24.99 17.42 -14.98
C PRO A 380 -25.41 18.18 -13.72
N THR A 381 -26.03 19.35 -13.85
CA THR A 381 -26.58 20.08 -12.69
C THR A 381 -27.68 19.27 -12.01
N LEU A 382 -28.57 18.63 -12.77
CA LEU A 382 -29.67 17.83 -12.21
C LEU A 382 -29.20 16.51 -11.58
N LEU A 383 -28.08 15.94 -12.03
CA LEU A 383 -27.47 14.77 -11.37
C LEU A 383 -27.06 15.07 -9.92
N ARG A 384 -26.73 16.33 -9.58
CA ARG A 384 -26.38 16.72 -8.19
C ARG A 384 -27.56 16.60 -7.21
N PHE A 385 -28.78 16.54 -7.72
CA PHE A 385 -30.02 16.34 -6.96
C PHE A 385 -30.41 14.85 -6.83
N VAL A 386 -29.59 13.94 -7.35
CA VAL A 386 -29.83 12.50 -7.30
C VAL A 386 -28.83 11.85 -6.36
N LYS A 387 -29.31 11.12 -5.36
CA LYS A 387 -28.50 10.21 -4.56
C LYS A 387 -29.03 8.78 -4.69
N PHE A 388 -28.21 7.79 -4.41
CA PHE A 388 -28.67 6.40 -4.38
C PHE A 388 -28.91 5.95 -2.94
N THR A 389 -30.09 5.40 -2.68
CA THR A 389 -30.44 4.80 -1.38
C THR A 389 -31.08 3.45 -1.66
N GLU A 390 -30.56 2.38 -1.06
CA GLU A 390 -31.02 1.00 -1.28
C GLU A 390 -31.13 0.61 -2.78
N GLY A 391 -30.21 1.11 -3.61
CA GLY A 391 -30.14 0.80 -5.03
C GLY A 391 -31.10 1.55 -5.94
N ARG A 392 -31.86 2.54 -5.42
CA ARG A 392 -32.75 3.41 -6.19
C ARG A 392 -32.31 4.88 -6.15
N PRO A 393 -32.54 5.66 -7.24
CA PRO A 393 -32.32 7.10 -7.22
C PRO A 393 -33.39 7.77 -6.36
N THR A 394 -32.95 8.54 -5.37
CA THR A 394 -33.77 9.35 -4.47
C THR A 394 -33.32 10.80 -4.56
N ARG A 395 -34.17 11.72 -4.07
CA ARG A 395 -33.87 13.14 -4.07
C ARG A 395 -32.76 13.51 -3.07
N ARG A 396 -31.83 14.37 -3.50
CA ARG A 396 -30.82 15.04 -2.70
C ARG A 396 -31.10 16.54 -2.70
N ARG A 397 -31.08 17.14 -1.51
CA ARG A 397 -31.14 18.60 -1.34
C ARG A 397 -29.79 19.21 -1.65
N VAL A 398 -29.78 20.30 -2.40
CA VAL A 398 -28.56 20.99 -2.83
C VAL A 398 -28.56 22.40 -2.28
N ALA A 399 -27.52 22.74 -1.52
CA ALA A 399 -27.33 24.09 -0.99
C ALA A 399 -26.90 25.07 -2.09
N ALA A 400 -27.20 26.35 -1.92
CA ALA A 400 -26.91 27.38 -2.92
C ALA A 400 -25.41 27.58 -3.18
N ASP A 401 -24.53 27.26 -2.23
CA ASP A 401 -23.08 27.36 -2.33
C ASP A 401 -22.45 26.21 -3.14
N GLU A 402 -23.12 25.05 -3.24
CA GLU A 402 -22.73 23.95 -4.13
C GLU A 402 -23.04 24.22 -5.61
N LEU A 403 -23.79 25.29 -5.92
CA LEU A 403 -24.23 25.65 -7.27
C LEU A 403 -23.39 26.82 -7.80
N ASP A 404 -22.62 26.56 -8.85
CA ASP A 404 -21.93 27.61 -9.62
C ASP A 404 -22.94 28.46 -10.42
N GLY A 405 -22.50 29.62 -10.94
CA GLY A 405 -23.36 30.56 -11.67
C GLY A 405 -24.22 29.92 -12.78
N PRO A 406 -23.66 29.06 -13.65
CA PRO A 406 -24.42 28.32 -14.65
C PRO A 406 -25.41 27.31 -14.07
N ALA A 407 -25.01 26.52 -13.06
CA ALA A 407 -25.92 25.59 -12.39
C ALA A 407 -27.07 26.32 -11.70
N ARG A 408 -26.80 27.52 -11.18
CA ARG A 408 -27.82 28.33 -10.52
C ARG A 408 -28.90 28.80 -11.50
N LEU A 409 -28.52 29.20 -12.71
CA LEU A 409 -29.46 29.55 -13.78
C LEU A 409 -30.39 28.39 -14.14
N VAL A 410 -29.86 27.15 -14.18
CA VAL A 410 -30.67 25.95 -14.41
C VAL A 410 -31.67 25.75 -13.28
N VAL A 411 -31.20 25.78 -12.03
CA VAL A 411 -32.06 25.54 -10.86
C VAL A 411 -33.16 26.60 -10.75
N ASP A 412 -32.84 27.88 -10.94
CA ASP A 412 -33.84 28.95 -10.87
C ASP A 412 -34.88 28.85 -12.02
N ALA A 413 -34.49 28.38 -13.21
CA ALA A 413 -35.41 28.09 -14.30
C ALA A 413 -36.33 26.89 -13.99
N PHE A 414 -35.80 25.84 -13.39
CA PHE A 414 -36.58 24.68 -12.96
C PHE A 414 -37.51 25.01 -11.79
N VAL A 415 -37.12 25.93 -10.88
CA VAL A 415 -37.99 26.45 -9.82
C VAL A 415 -39.14 27.29 -10.39
N ARG A 416 -38.86 28.17 -11.36
CA ARG A 416 -39.88 29.00 -12.04
C ARG A 416 -40.97 28.14 -12.69
N GLU A 417 -40.59 27.01 -13.28
CA GLU A 417 -41.52 26.07 -13.90
C GLU A 417 -42.06 24.99 -12.94
N ARG A 418 -41.81 25.12 -11.63
CA ARG A 418 -42.29 24.22 -10.57
C ARG A 418 -41.81 22.76 -10.73
N LEU A 419 -40.66 22.55 -11.36
CA LEU A 419 -39.98 21.26 -11.43
C LEU A 419 -38.96 21.07 -10.29
N CYS A 420 -38.51 22.19 -9.70
CA CYS A 420 -37.79 22.22 -8.43
C CYS A 420 -38.51 23.12 -7.42
N THR A 421 -38.29 22.89 -6.13
CA THR A 421 -38.74 23.73 -5.02
C THR A 421 -37.55 24.43 -4.38
N SER A 422 -37.75 25.68 -3.97
CA SER A 422 -36.79 26.43 -3.15
C SER A 422 -37.26 26.49 -1.71
N GLY A 423 -36.41 26.10 -0.77
CA GLY A 423 -36.61 26.25 0.67
C GLY A 423 -35.49 27.08 1.32
N ARG A 424 -35.54 27.18 2.65
CA ARG A 424 -34.46 27.73 3.48
C ARG A 424 -34.06 26.72 4.54
N ASP A 425 -32.76 26.64 4.79
CA ASP A 425 -32.17 25.92 5.92
C ASP A 425 -31.29 26.94 6.67
N GLY A 426 -31.82 27.46 7.79
CA GLY A 426 -31.26 28.64 8.46
C GLY A 426 -31.24 29.89 7.56
N GLU A 427 -30.05 30.47 7.34
CA GLU A 427 -29.85 31.61 6.42
C GLU A 427 -29.57 31.18 4.96
N GLN A 428 -29.35 29.89 4.69
CA GLN A 428 -28.97 29.41 3.36
C GLN A 428 -30.19 28.94 2.55
N ALA A 429 -30.19 29.28 1.25
CA ALA A 429 -31.21 28.79 0.32
C ALA A 429 -30.88 27.37 -0.15
N VAL A 430 -31.86 26.48 -0.08
CA VAL A 430 -31.70 25.06 -0.46
C VAL A 430 -32.71 24.70 -1.54
N PHE A 431 -32.31 23.85 -2.48
CA PHE A 431 -33.10 23.45 -3.64
C PHE A 431 -33.38 21.95 -3.57
N ASP A 432 -34.57 21.55 -4.01
CA ASP A 432 -34.98 20.15 -4.09
C ASP A 432 -35.78 19.93 -5.39
N VAL A 433 -35.78 18.72 -5.93
CA VAL A 433 -36.61 18.37 -7.09
C VAL A 433 -38.04 18.15 -6.61
N SER A 434 -39.00 18.82 -7.26
CA SER A 434 -40.40 18.83 -6.81
C SER A 434 -40.99 17.42 -6.72
N HIS A 435 -40.67 16.54 -7.68
CA HIS A 435 -41.13 15.16 -7.71
C HIS A 435 -40.12 14.18 -8.31
N GLU A 436 -39.97 13.00 -7.68
CA GLU A 436 -39.13 11.89 -8.16
C GLU A 436 -39.60 11.31 -9.51
N ALA A 437 -40.84 11.62 -9.92
CA ALA A 437 -41.34 11.32 -11.26
C ALA A 437 -40.46 11.92 -12.37
N LEU A 438 -39.72 12.99 -12.10
CA LEU A 438 -38.75 13.54 -13.05
C LEU A 438 -37.58 12.56 -13.32
N PHE A 439 -37.17 11.77 -12.33
CA PHE A 439 -36.09 10.78 -12.47
C PHE A 439 -36.52 9.56 -13.30
N SER A 440 -37.81 9.21 -13.26
CA SER A 440 -38.36 8.01 -13.92
C SER A 440 -39.05 8.30 -15.25
N ALA A 441 -39.75 9.42 -15.40
CA ALA A 441 -40.55 9.75 -16.59
C ALA A 441 -39.74 10.50 -17.67
N TRP A 442 -38.85 11.42 -17.27
CA TRP A 442 -38.11 12.25 -18.23
C TRP A 442 -36.90 11.51 -18.81
N ALA A 443 -36.95 11.17 -20.10
CA ALA A 443 -35.99 10.29 -20.75
C ALA A 443 -34.52 10.78 -20.71
N PRO A 444 -34.20 12.06 -20.97
CA PRO A 444 -32.83 12.58 -20.90
C PRO A 444 -32.19 12.35 -19.52
N LEU A 445 -32.87 12.71 -18.44
CA LEU A 445 -32.34 12.54 -17.08
C LEU A 445 -32.25 11.07 -16.69
N ARG A 446 -33.25 10.25 -17.04
CA ARG A 446 -33.22 8.81 -16.76
C ARG A 446 -32.05 8.11 -17.44
N GLN A 447 -31.77 8.44 -18.70
CA GLN A 447 -30.64 7.87 -19.44
C GLN A 447 -29.30 8.29 -18.83
N THR A 448 -29.17 9.56 -18.44
CA THR A 448 -27.98 10.08 -17.77
C THR A 448 -27.76 9.42 -16.40
N ILE A 449 -28.83 9.22 -15.61
CA ILE A 449 -28.76 8.47 -14.34
C ILE A 449 -28.31 7.04 -14.60
N ALA A 450 -28.85 6.37 -15.63
CA ALA A 450 -28.47 5.00 -15.97
C ALA A 450 -27.00 4.90 -16.43
N LEU A 451 -26.51 5.89 -17.18
CA LEU A 451 -25.12 5.96 -17.63
C LEU A 451 -24.13 6.09 -16.46
N HIS A 452 -24.50 6.84 -15.43
CA HIS A 452 -23.64 7.12 -14.26
C HIS A 452 -24.04 6.34 -12.99
N ALA A 453 -24.93 5.35 -13.11
CA ALA A 453 -25.48 4.62 -11.96
C ALA A 453 -24.40 3.91 -11.14
N GLU A 454 -23.37 3.37 -11.78
CA GLU A 454 -22.28 2.67 -11.08
C GLU A 454 -21.41 3.64 -10.28
N THR A 455 -21.09 4.81 -10.83
CA THR A 455 -20.36 5.87 -10.14
C THR A 455 -21.15 6.39 -8.94
N LEU A 456 -22.45 6.67 -9.11
CA LEU A 456 -23.31 7.16 -8.03
C LEU A 456 -23.48 6.14 -6.89
N ARG A 457 -23.52 4.84 -7.19
CA ARG A 457 -23.54 3.78 -6.16
C ARG A 457 -22.24 3.71 -5.37
N ARG A 458 -21.09 3.78 -6.05
CA ARG A 458 -19.76 3.76 -5.40
C ARG A 458 -19.57 4.95 -4.45
N ILE A 459 -20.09 6.12 -4.79
CA ILE A 459 -20.09 7.30 -3.91
C ILE A 459 -20.99 7.04 -2.70
N ALA A 460 -22.20 6.51 -2.90
CA ALA A 460 -23.10 6.20 -1.80
C ALA A 460 -22.50 5.17 -0.81
N ASP A 461 -21.81 4.14 -1.32
CA ASP A 461 -21.09 3.17 -0.48
C ASP A 461 -19.96 3.86 0.33
N LEU A 462 -19.24 4.81 -0.29
CA LEU A 462 -18.19 5.57 0.37
C LEU A 462 -18.74 6.51 1.47
N GLU A 463 -19.83 7.20 1.19
CA GLU A 463 -20.54 8.06 2.15
C GLU A 463 -21.06 7.25 3.34
N GLN A 464 -21.58 6.04 3.09
CA GLN A 464 -21.96 5.13 4.16
C GLN A 464 -20.77 4.75 5.04
N TRP A 465 -19.61 4.38 4.45
CA TRP A 465 -18.40 4.07 5.24
C TRP A 465 -17.91 5.27 6.06
N ALA A 466 -17.98 6.47 5.50
CA ALA A 466 -17.61 7.70 6.19
C ALA A 466 -18.55 8.01 7.38
N ALA A 467 -19.86 7.81 7.20
CA ALA A 467 -20.85 7.97 8.26
C ALA A 467 -20.68 6.93 9.39
N GLU A 468 -20.33 5.69 9.06
CA GLU A 468 -19.98 4.67 10.06
C GLU A 468 -18.70 5.06 10.83
N TRP A 469 -17.66 5.51 10.13
CA TRP A 469 -16.42 5.98 10.75
C TRP A 469 -16.66 7.13 11.75
N ASP A 470 -17.49 8.11 11.39
CA ASP A 470 -17.84 9.23 12.29
C ASP A 470 -18.68 8.75 13.49
N ARG A 471 -19.71 7.91 13.26
CA ARG A 471 -20.55 7.33 14.31
C ARG A 471 -19.75 6.56 15.37
N TYR A 472 -18.70 5.86 14.96
CA TYR A 472 -17.85 5.09 15.87
C TYR A 472 -16.65 5.88 16.43
N GLY A 473 -16.69 7.22 16.36
CA GLY A 473 -15.70 8.09 16.99
C GLY A 473 -14.39 8.17 16.22
N ARG A 474 -14.44 8.08 14.89
CA ARG A 474 -13.31 8.29 13.97
C ARG A 474 -12.09 7.38 14.21
N GLN A 475 -12.34 6.12 14.59
CA GLN A 475 -11.28 5.16 14.90
C GLN A 475 -10.46 4.75 13.67
N GLU A 476 -9.16 4.48 13.87
CA GLU A 476 -8.22 4.12 12.80
C GLU A 476 -8.58 2.77 12.12
N ALA A 477 -9.26 1.86 12.82
CA ALA A 477 -9.62 0.54 12.30
C ALA A 477 -10.61 0.57 11.12
N TYR A 478 -11.34 1.67 10.94
CA TYR A 478 -12.32 1.84 9.85
C TYR A 478 -11.71 2.51 8.61
N LEU A 479 -10.47 3.03 8.70
CA LEU A 479 -9.82 3.72 7.58
C LEU A 479 -9.50 2.74 6.46
N LEU A 480 -9.64 3.22 5.23
CA LEU A 480 -9.36 2.43 4.02
C LEU A 480 -7.84 2.30 3.82
N ARG A 481 -7.40 1.12 3.37
CA ARG A 481 -5.99 0.83 3.04
C ARG A 481 -5.87 0.08 1.71
N GLY A 482 -4.72 0.20 1.05
CA GLY A 482 -4.42 -0.51 -0.20
C GLY A 482 -5.45 -0.28 -1.31
N ASP A 483 -5.93 -1.36 -1.93
CA ASP A 483 -6.83 -1.29 -3.10
C ASP A 483 -8.17 -0.61 -2.79
N ARG A 484 -8.69 -0.74 -1.56
CA ARG A 484 -9.94 -0.06 -1.18
C ARG A 484 -9.78 1.45 -1.15
N LEU A 485 -8.62 1.95 -0.67
CA LEU A 485 -8.29 3.36 -0.68
C LEU A 485 -8.02 3.88 -2.10
N ALA A 486 -7.28 3.12 -2.91
CA ALA A 486 -7.03 3.47 -4.30
C ALA A 486 -8.35 3.53 -5.11
N GLY A 487 -9.25 2.58 -4.88
CA GLY A 487 -10.61 2.57 -5.42
C GLY A 487 -11.39 3.80 -4.99
N ALA A 488 -11.47 4.08 -3.69
CA ALA A 488 -12.20 5.24 -3.17
C ALA A 488 -11.68 6.58 -3.73
N ARG A 489 -10.36 6.76 -3.83
CA ARG A 489 -9.77 7.98 -4.44
C ARG A 489 -10.15 8.11 -5.91
N LYS A 490 -10.14 7.01 -6.66
CA LYS A 490 -10.57 6.99 -8.05
C LYS A 490 -12.06 7.33 -8.16
N TRP A 491 -12.90 6.79 -7.27
CA TRP A 491 -14.33 7.09 -7.25
C TRP A 491 -14.60 8.57 -6.98
N VAL A 492 -13.90 9.18 -6.02
CA VAL A 492 -13.99 10.62 -5.73
C VAL A 492 -13.54 11.46 -6.93
N ALA A 493 -12.46 11.07 -7.61
CA ALA A 493 -11.98 11.76 -8.80
C ALA A 493 -12.94 11.62 -10.00
N GLU A 494 -13.50 10.43 -10.22
CA GLU A 494 -14.53 10.17 -11.24
C GLU A 494 -15.84 10.90 -10.95
N ALA A 495 -16.15 11.14 -9.68
CA ALA A 495 -17.34 11.88 -9.25
C ALA A 495 -17.23 13.39 -9.49
N ALA A 496 -16.00 13.93 -9.56
CA ALA A 496 -15.76 15.37 -9.61
C ALA A 496 -16.46 16.03 -10.80
N GLY A 497 -17.41 16.93 -10.51
CA GLY A 497 -18.22 17.65 -11.51
C GLY A 497 -19.47 16.91 -12.00
N LEU A 498 -19.60 15.61 -11.73
CA LEU A 498 -20.74 14.76 -12.08
C LEU A 498 -21.72 14.57 -10.91
N ALA A 499 -21.19 14.41 -9.71
CA ALA A 499 -21.96 14.21 -8.48
C ALA A 499 -21.30 14.97 -7.32
N ALA A 500 -22.10 15.39 -6.35
CA ALA A 500 -21.56 15.94 -5.12
C ALA A 500 -21.13 14.79 -4.19
N VAL A 501 -19.94 14.92 -3.62
CA VAL A 501 -19.43 14.01 -2.59
C VAL A 501 -19.53 14.76 -1.26
N GLU A 502 -20.12 14.13 -0.24
CA GLU A 502 -20.22 14.76 1.08
C GLU A 502 -18.83 15.13 1.65
N PRO A 503 -18.69 16.29 2.34
CA PRO A 503 -17.42 16.71 2.94
C PRO A 503 -16.79 15.67 3.87
N LEU A 504 -17.62 14.94 4.62
CA LEU A 504 -17.19 13.87 5.51
C LEU A 504 -16.55 12.70 4.75
N ALA A 505 -17.08 12.34 3.58
CA ALA A 505 -16.53 11.28 2.74
C ALA A 505 -15.18 11.68 2.12
N ALA A 506 -15.04 12.94 1.70
CA ALA A 506 -13.76 13.49 1.25
C ALA A 506 -12.73 13.53 2.39
N GLU A 507 -13.12 13.97 3.59
CA GLU A 507 -12.28 13.95 4.79
C GLU A 507 -11.83 12.51 5.15
N PHE A 508 -12.75 11.55 5.14
CA PHE A 508 -12.48 10.14 5.41
C PHE A 508 -11.45 9.53 4.45
N VAL A 509 -11.57 9.81 3.15
CA VAL A 509 -10.59 9.34 2.14
C VAL A 509 -9.23 9.99 2.36
N GLU A 510 -9.18 11.28 2.66
CA GLU A 510 -7.91 11.99 2.88
C GLU A 510 -7.21 11.54 4.17
N ILE A 511 -7.95 11.34 5.25
CA ILE A 511 -7.41 10.78 6.51
C ILE A 511 -6.96 9.33 6.31
N SER A 512 -7.73 8.52 5.58
CA SER A 512 -7.34 7.17 5.21
C SER A 512 -6.04 7.17 4.41
N HIS A 513 -5.89 8.08 3.45
CA HIS A 513 -4.67 8.25 2.66
C HIS A 513 -3.46 8.64 3.51
N ARG A 514 -3.63 9.60 4.43
CA ARG A 514 -2.55 10.01 5.33
C ARG A 514 -2.15 8.88 6.29
N SER A 515 -3.12 8.16 6.86
CA SER A 515 -2.87 7.02 7.76
C SER A 515 -2.17 5.88 7.03
N ASP A 516 -2.64 5.51 5.82
CA ASP A 516 -2.03 4.46 5.00
C ASP A 516 -0.58 4.82 4.63
N GLY A 517 -0.30 6.08 4.26
CA GLY A 517 1.06 6.56 4.01
C GLY A 517 1.97 6.53 5.25
N VAL A 518 1.44 6.67 6.47
CA VAL A 518 2.21 6.48 7.71
C VAL A 518 2.44 4.99 7.97
N ALA A 519 1.43 4.14 7.76
CA ALA A 519 1.54 2.70 7.91
C ALA A 519 2.57 2.10 6.94
N MET A 520 2.55 2.50 5.67
CA MET A 520 3.51 2.05 4.65
C MET A 520 4.95 2.49 4.97
N ARG A 521 5.15 3.70 5.51
CA ARG A 521 6.48 4.13 5.99
C ARG A 521 6.99 3.29 7.16
N ARG A 522 6.12 2.98 8.14
CA ARG A 522 6.47 2.09 9.26
C ARG A 522 6.81 0.68 8.77
N LEU A 523 6.08 0.18 7.79
CA LEU A 523 6.32 -1.12 7.17
C LEU A 523 7.67 -1.13 6.44
N ALA A 524 7.94 -0.11 5.61
CA ALA A 524 9.22 0.08 4.94
C ALA A 524 10.38 0.09 5.95
N ASP A 525 10.26 0.83 7.04
CA ASP A 525 11.30 0.89 8.09
C ASP A 525 11.47 -0.43 8.85
N SER A 526 10.41 -1.24 8.97
CA SER A 526 10.51 -2.58 9.57
C SER A 526 11.28 -3.54 8.65
N ILE A 527 10.93 -3.56 7.36
CA ILE A 527 11.60 -4.40 6.36
C ILE A 527 13.05 -3.95 6.17
N ALA A 528 13.31 -2.65 6.13
CA ALA A 528 14.66 -2.09 6.01
C ALA A 528 15.55 -2.48 7.19
N ARG A 529 15.01 -2.51 8.43
CA ARG A 529 15.74 -3.02 9.60
C ARG A 529 16.10 -4.50 9.46
N GLN A 530 15.18 -5.32 8.96
CA GLN A 530 15.46 -6.72 8.69
C GLN A 530 16.53 -6.90 7.60
N ALA A 531 16.53 -6.06 6.57
CA ALA A 531 17.59 -6.05 5.56
C ALA A 531 18.95 -5.65 6.17
N LEU A 532 18.99 -4.65 7.04
CA LEU A 532 20.20 -4.18 7.72
C LEU A 532 20.78 -5.16 8.74
N THR A 533 19.99 -6.08 9.30
CA THR A 533 20.54 -7.13 10.16
C THR A 533 21.13 -8.28 9.36
N GLY A 534 20.62 -8.54 8.16
CA GLY A 534 21.00 -9.68 7.31
C GLY A 534 22.02 -9.39 6.20
N PHE A 535 22.36 -8.14 5.91
CA PHE A 535 23.05 -7.82 4.64
C PHE A 535 24.46 -8.42 4.48
N ARG A 536 25.12 -8.81 5.59
CA ARG A 536 26.42 -9.51 5.55
C ARG A 536 26.29 -11.02 5.41
N THR A 537 25.19 -11.60 5.87
CA THR A 537 24.95 -13.05 5.86
C THR A 537 24.27 -13.47 4.56
N ASP A 538 23.29 -12.69 4.11
CA ASP A 538 22.54 -12.90 2.87
C ASP A 538 22.32 -11.54 2.16
N PRO A 539 23.35 -11.04 1.47
CA PRO A 539 23.28 -9.74 0.78
C PRO A 539 22.18 -9.68 -0.27
N GLU A 540 21.91 -10.78 -0.98
CA GLU A 540 20.89 -10.84 -2.03
C GLU A 540 19.48 -10.67 -1.47
N ARG A 541 19.16 -11.41 -0.40
CA ARG A 541 17.86 -11.26 0.27
C ARG A 541 17.73 -9.87 0.86
N SER A 542 18.78 -9.35 1.50
CA SER A 542 18.73 -7.98 2.03
C SER A 542 18.53 -6.93 0.95
N LEU A 543 19.14 -7.09 -0.22
CA LEU A 543 18.93 -6.18 -1.35
C LEU A 543 17.49 -6.25 -1.87
N LEU A 544 16.94 -7.46 -2.01
CA LEU A 544 15.54 -7.67 -2.39
C LEU A 544 14.56 -7.04 -1.38
N LEU A 545 14.79 -7.25 -0.08
CA LEU A 545 13.98 -6.67 0.98
C LEU A 545 14.07 -5.15 1.01
N ALA A 546 15.27 -4.60 0.82
CA ALA A 546 15.50 -3.16 0.81
C ALA A 546 14.85 -2.48 -0.41
N LEU A 547 14.87 -3.12 -1.59
CA LEU A 547 14.13 -2.66 -2.77
C LEU A 547 12.62 -2.70 -2.52
N ALA A 548 12.10 -3.81 -1.98
CA ALA A 548 10.68 -3.90 -1.66
C ALA A 548 10.25 -2.83 -0.64
N ALA A 549 11.05 -2.59 0.39
CA ALA A 549 10.80 -1.51 1.34
C ALA A 549 10.75 -0.13 0.65
N HIS A 550 11.66 0.12 -0.29
CA HIS A 550 11.78 1.41 -0.97
C HIS A 550 10.70 1.65 -2.04
N GLU A 551 10.45 0.66 -2.90
CA GLU A 551 9.60 0.80 -4.09
C GLU A 551 8.16 0.36 -3.86
N GLU A 552 7.95 -0.71 -3.09
CA GLU A 552 6.62 -1.30 -2.91
C GLU A 552 5.90 -0.77 -1.66
N CYS A 553 6.65 -0.30 -0.65
CA CYS A 553 6.09 0.29 0.57
C CYS A 553 6.19 1.82 0.54
N ALA A 554 7.36 2.38 0.87
CA ALA A 554 7.59 3.82 0.85
C ALA A 554 9.10 4.14 0.81
N PRO A 555 9.53 5.15 0.04
CA PRO A 555 10.93 5.53 -0.02
C PRO A 555 11.35 6.25 1.28
N THR A 556 11.79 5.48 2.27
CA THR A 556 12.31 6.02 3.55
C THR A 556 13.84 6.15 3.53
N PRO A 557 14.42 7.06 4.33
CA PRO A 557 15.88 7.12 4.51
C PRO A 557 16.47 5.78 4.96
N LEU A 558 15.75 5.05 5.82
CA LEU A 558 16.20 3.75 6.33
C LEU A 558 16.21 2.67 5.23
N ALA A 559 15.23 2.67 4.33
CA ALA A 559 15.21 1.79 3.16
C ALA A 559 16.37 2.10 2.20
N ARG A 560 16.68 3.39 1.96
CA ARG A 560 17.85 3.80 1.15
C ARG A 560 19.17 3.37 1.80
N ARG A 561 19.28 3.53 3.12
CA ARG A 561 20.42 3.02 3.90
C ARG A 561 20.58 1.51 3.72
N ALA A 562 19.50 0.75 3.89
CA ALA A 562 19.49 -0.70 3.71
C ALA A 562 19.92 -1.12 2.30
N LEU A 563 19.44 -0.40 1.26
CA LEU A 563 19.85 -0.59 -0.13
C LEU A 563 21.36 -0.38 -0.30
N SER A 564 21.89 0.75 0.20
CA SER A 564 23.32 1.04 0.11
C SER A 564 24.18 0.00 0.82
N ALA A 565 23.79 -0.42 2.02
CA ALA A 565 24.51 -1.43 2.80
C ALA A 565 24.52 -2.80 2.10
N ALA A 566 23.37 -3.25 1.59
CA ALA A 566 23.27 -4.52 0.87
C ALA A 566 24.04 -4.49 -0.45
N LEU A 567 23.97 -3.37 -1.20
CA LEU A 567 24.71 -3.21 -2.45
C LEU A 567 26.22 -3.20 -2.24
N ALA A 568 26.70 -2.55 -1.16
CA ALA A 568 28.12 -2.48 -0.84
C ALA A 568 28.76 -3.86 -0.57
N VAL A 569 27.97 -4.86 -0.18
CA VAL A 569 28.45 -6.24 0.08
C VAL A 569 28.06 -7.21 -1.03
N SER A 570 27.08 -6.87 -1.87
CA SER A 570 26.66 -7.73 -2.98
C SER A 570 27.80 -7.94 -3.98
N ARG A 571 28.00 -9.22 -4.34
CA ARG A 571 28.99 -9.65 -5.33
C ARG A 571 28.32 -10.31 -6.54
N VAL A 572 27.04 -10.63 -6.47
CA VAL A 572 26.35 -11.38 -7.53
C VAL A 572 26.02 -10.46 -8.67
N ARG A 573 26.38 -10.86 -9.89
CA ARG A 573 26.23 -10.06 -11.10
C ARG A 573 25.20 -10.62 -12.07
N GLY A 574 24.95 -11.92 -12.00
CA GLY A 574 23.96 -12.59 -12.84
C GLY A 574 23.65 -13.97 -12.29
N VAL A 575 22.44 -14.45 -12.58
CA VAL A 575 21.99 -15.80 -12.26
C VAL A 575 21.45 -16.42 -13.53
N LEU A 576 22.03 -17.53 -13.96
CA LEU A 576 21.55 -18.30 -15.10
C LEU A 576 20.60 -19.40 -14.61
N ARG A 577 19.42 -19.45 -15.24
CA ARG A 577 18.38 -20.44 -14.98
C ARG A 577 18.03 -21.15 -16.27
N GLY A 578 17.87 -22.46 -16.22
CA GLY A 578 17.41 -23.26 -17.36
C GLY A 578 17.66 -24.76 -17.22
N HIS A 579 18.68 -25.16 -16.46
CA HIS A 579 18.87 -26.57 -16.11
C HIS A 579 17.77 -27.09 -15.18
N GLU A 580 17.38 -28.35 -15.37
CA GLU A 580 16.28 -28.99 -14.62
C GLU A 580 16.75 -29.73 -13.36
N ASP A 581 18.06 -29.94 -13.22
CA ASP A 581 18.69 -30.62 -12.09
C ASP A 581 20.08 -30.00 -11.78
N ARG A 582 20.74 -30.48 -10.72
CA ARG A 582 22.01 -29.98 -10.17
C ARG A 582 23.10 -29.83 -11.24
N ILE A 583 23.88 -28.77 -11.09
CA ILE A 583 24.98 -28.41 -11.97
C ILE A 583 26.28 -28.94 -11.38
N TRP A 584 27.05 -29.69 -12.17
CA TRP A 584 28.27 -30.35 -11.72
C TRP A 584 29.54 -29.60 -12.07
N SER A 585 29.58 -28.94 -13.22
CA SER A 585 30.77 -28.29 -13.76
C SER A 585 30.38 -27.05 -14.57
N VAL A 586 31.26 -26.05 -14.52
CA VAL A 586 31.14 -24.77 -15.21
C VAL A 586 32.51 -24.43 -15.80
N ALA A 587 32.57 -24.02 -17.06
CA ALA A 587 33.81 -23.65 -17.73
C ALA A 587 33.61 -22.43 -18.64
N TRP A 588 34.53 -21.48 -18.57
CA TRP A 588 34.58 -20.31 -19.46
C TRP A 588 35.26 -20.67 -20.78
N SER A 589 34.80 -20.06 -21.87
CA SER A 589 35.57 -20.05 -23.12
C SER A 589 36.85 -19.24 -22.93
N PRO A 590 37.92 -19.53 -23.69
CA PRO A 590 39.21 -18.83 -23.54
C PRO A 590 39.14 -17.30 -23.74
N ASP A 591 38.19 -16.83 -24.55
CA ASP A 591 37.92 -15.41 -24.80
C ASP A 591 36.99 -14.76 -23.75
N GLY A 592 36.41 -15.55 -22.84
CA GLY A 592 35.47 -15.09 -21.82
C GLY A 592 34.08 -14.72 -22.32
N ALA A 593 33.77 -14.93 -23.60
CA ALA A 593 32.48 -14.57 -24.19
C ALA A 593 31.37 -15.58 -23.85
N LEU A 594 31.73 -16.86 -23.68
CA LEU A 594 30.79 -17.95 -23.47
C LEU A 594 31.09 -18.71 -22.18
N VAL A 595 30.05 -19.32 -21.61
CA VAL A 595 30.15 -20.22 -20.45
C VAL A 595 29.44 -21.52 -20.79
N ALA A 596 30.10 -22.64 -20.54
CA ALA A 596 29.52 -23.97 -20.68
C ALA A 596 29.23 -24.57 -19.30
N THR A 597 28.07 -25.23 -19.17
CA THR A 597 27.59 -25.80 -17.91
C THR A 597 27.15 -27.23 -18.12
N ALA A 598 27.54 -28.14 -17.22
CA ALA A 598 27.16 -29.55 -17.25
C ALA A 598 26.23 -29.90 -16.09
N SER A 599 25.14 -30.63 -16.36
CA SER A 599 24.10 -30.92 -15.38
C SER A 599 23.67 -32.39 -15.34
N SER A 600 23.04 -32.76 -14.22
CA SER A 600 22.34 -34.05 -14.06
C SER A 600 21.14 -34.22 -14.98
N ASP A 601 20.66 -33.14 -15.60
CA ASP A 601 19.62 -33.19 -16.64
C ASP A 601 20.11 -33.78 -17.98
N ARG A 602 21.35 -34.28 -18.01
CA ARG A 602 22.02 -34.95 -19.15
C ARG A 602 22.38 -34.01 -20.30
N THR A 603 22.36 -32.71 -20.05
CA THR A 603 22.71 -31.70 -21.06
C THR A 603 23.97 -30.94 -20.69
N VAL A 604 24.66 -30.46 -21.72
CA VAL A 604 25.57 -29.32 -21.59
C VAL A 604 24.86 -28.10 -22.16
N ARG A 605 24.82 -26.99 -21.43
CA ARG A 605 24.30 -25.72 -21.96
C ARG A 605 25.43 -24.73 -22.14
N VAL A 606 25.32 -23.91 -23.18
CA VAL A 606 26.26 -22.84 -23.53
C VAL A 606 25.51 -21.53 -23.41
N TRP A 607 26.10 -20.58 -22.70
CA TRP A 607 25.51 -19.30 -22.35
C TRP A 607 26.40 -18.17 -22.83
N ASP A 608 25.78 -17.08 -23.25
CA ASP A 608 26.48 -15.82 -23.47
C ASP A 608 26.79 -15.18 -22.11
N ALA A 609 28.06 -14.89 -21.84
CA ALA A 609 28.50 -14.44 -20.53
C ALA A 609 28.11 -12.97 -20.22
N ALA A 610 27.80 -12.17 -21.24
CA ALA A 610 27.45 -10.76 -21.09
C ALA A 610 25.95 -10.58 -20.83
N THR A 611 25.12 -11.32 -21.55
CA THR A 611 23.65 -11.23 -21.52
C THR A 611 23.00 -12.29 -20.63
N GLY A 612 23.70 -13.40 -20.38
CA GLY A 612 23.14 -14.58 -19.71
C GLY A 612 22.18 -15.38 -20.58
N ALA A 613 22.04 -15.06 -21.87
CA ALA A 613 21.17 -15.80 -22.76
C ALA A 613 21.72 -17.20 -23.05
N GLU A 614 20.83 -18.18 -23.14
CA GLU A 614 21.20 -19.51 -23.62
C GLU A 614 21.47 -19.47 -25.13
N VAL A 615 22.69 -19.83 -25.52
CA VAL A 615 23.11 -19.94 -26.92
C VAL A 615 22.78 -21.32 -27.48
N ALA A 616 23.02 -22.38 -26.69
CA ALA A 616 22.75 -23.75 -27.12
C ALA A 616 22.56 -24.73 -25.95
N ALA A 617 21.74 -25.77 -26.19
CA ALA A 617 21.66 -26.95 -25.35
C ALA A 617 22.15 -28.19 -26.12
N LEU A 618 23.33 -28.67 -25.77
CA LEU A 618 23.96 -29.86 -26.34
C LEU A 618 23.37 -31.11 -25.69
N ARG A 619 22.53 -31.81 -26.45
CA ARG A 619 21.83 -33.03 -26.01
C ARG A 619 22.45 -34.27 -26.62
N GLY A 620 22.46 -35.34 -25.84
CA GLY A 620 22.71 -36.69 -26.37
C GLY A 620 23.35 -37.66 -25.39
N HIS A 621 23.89 -37.21 -24.25
CA HIS A 621 24.33 -38.11 -23.19
C HIS A 621 23.14 -38.88 -22.59
N GLU A 622 23.38 -40.11 -22.17
CA GLU A 622 22.33 -40.99 -21.62
C GLU A 622 22.26 -40.93 -20.08
N GLY A 623 23.29 -40.37 -19.45
CA GLY A 623 23.38 -40.13 -18.01
C GLY A 623 23.75 -38.69 -17.67
N PRO A 624 23.79 -38.33 -16.37
CA PRO A 624 24.30 -37.05 -15.89
C PRO A 624 25.62 -36.64 -16.55
N VAL A 625 25.74 -35.37 -16.94
CA VAL A 625 27.02 -34.81 -17.41
C VAL A 625 27.71 -34.16 -16.22
N VAL A 626 28.95 -34.58 -15.94
CA VAL A 626 29.64 -34.28 -14.69
C VAL A 626 30.81 -33.31 -14.85
N ALA A 627 31.42 -33.28 -16.03
CA ALA A 627 32.48 -32.33 -16.35
C ALA A 627 32.35 -31.78 -17.77
N VAL A 628 32.77 -30.53 -17.96
CA VAL A 628 32.84 -29.86 -19.26
C VAL A 628 34.12 -29.03 -19.32
N ALA A 629 34.77 -29.00 -20.49
CA ALA A 629 35.97 -28.22 -20.73
C ALA A 629 36.00 -27.67 -22.16
N TRP A 630 36.43 -26.42 -22.31
CA TRP A 630 36.68 -25.79 -23.61
C TRP A 630 38.05 -26.16 -24.15
N SER A 631 38.16 -26.30 -25.47
CA SER A 631 39.46 -26.34 -26.13
C SER A 631 40.17 -24.98 -26.02
N PRO A 632 41.52 -24.93 -26.05
CA PRO A 632 42.27 -23.69 -25.90
C PRO A 632 41.99 -22.64 -27.00
N ASP A 633 41.52 -23.07 -28.17
CA ASP A 633 41.11 -22.21 -29.29
C ASP A 633 39.65 -21.74 -29.20
N GLY A 634 38.86 -22.25 -28.23
CA GLY A 634 37.44 -21.95 -28.06
C GLY A 634 36.52 -22.57 -29.11
N LEU A 635 37.03 -23.37 -30.04
CA LEU A 635 36.23 -23.92 -31.15
C LEU A 635 35.50 -25.22 -30.80
N ARG A 636 35.92 -25.90 -29.73
CA ARG A 636 35.35 -27.19 -29.31
C ARG A 636 35.08 -27.25 -27.82
N LEU A 637 34.17 -28.13 -27.47
CA LEU A 637 33.82 -28.48 -26.09
C LEU A 637 34.02 -29.99 -25.89
N ALA A 638 34.54 -30.38 -24.74
CA ALA A 638 34.55 -31.77 -24.30
C ALA A 638 33.63 -31.92 -23.08
N SER A 639 32.82 -32.97 -23.05
CA SER A 639 31.94 -33.30 -21.93
C SER A 639 32.14 -34.73 -21.47
N ALA A 640 32.09 -34.98 -20.16
CA ALA A 640 32.19 -36.31 -19.56
C ALA A 640 30.93 -36.64 -18.76
N SER A 641 30.50 -37.90 -18.83
CA SER A 641 29.21 -38.34 -18.28
C SER A 641 29.29 -39.64 -17.49
N ASP A 642 28.29 -39.82 -16.63
CA ASP A 642 27.92 -41.06 -15.96
C ASP A 642 27.59 -42.20 -16.94
N ASP A 643 27.30 -41.90 -18.21
CA ASP A 643 27.10 -42.93 -19.25
C ASP A 643 28.41 -43.64 -19.70
N GLY A 644 29.55 -43.32 -19.07
CA GLY A 644 30.85 -43.90 -19.36
C GLY A 644 31.49 -43.39 -20.66
N THR A 645 30.93 -42.34 -21.28
CA THR A 645 31.48 -41.73 -22.50
C THR A 645 31.84 -40.27 -22.31
N ALA A 646 32.93 -39.85 -22.95
CA ALA A 646 33.19 -38.44 -23.18
C ALA A 646 32.81 -38.08 -24.62
N ARG A 647 32.44 -36.83 -24.87
CA ARG A 647 32.04 -36.35 -26.19
C ARG A 647 32.72 -35.04 -26.51
N VAL A 648 33.14 -34.91 -27.77
CA VAL A 648 33.66 -33.66 -28.31
C VAL A 648 32.59 -33.04 -29.18
N TRP A 649 32.36 -31.74 -29.00
CA TRP A 649 31.35 -30.95 -29.68
C TRP A 649 32.01 -29.79 -30.40
N ASP A 650 31.44 -29.41 -31.53
CA ASP A 650 31.75 -28.18 -32.22
C ASP A 650 30.98 -27.04 -31.55
N ALA A 651 31.69 -26.00 -31.11
CA ALA A 651 31.09 -24.91 -30.36
C ALA A 651 30.18 -24.03 -31.22
N ALA A 652 30.47 -23.88 -32.52
CA ALA A 652 29.72 -23.01 -33.42
C ALA A 652 28.54 -23.75 -34.07
N ALA A 653 28.74 -25.00 -34.48
CA ALA A 653 27.70 -25.83 -35.08
C ALA A 653 26.79 -26.50 -34.04
N HIS A 654 27.18 -26.47 -32.75
CA HIS A 654 26.49 -27.13 -31.65
C HIS A 654 26.26 -28.64 -31.90
N ALA A 655 27.16 -29.24 -32.66
CA ALA A 655 27.06 -30.60 -33.15
C ALA A 655 28.15 -31.48 -32.55
N ARG A 656 27.84 -32.76 -32.35
CA ARG A 656 28.80 -33.72 -31.83
C ARG A 656 29.82 -34.12 -32.90
N VAL A 657 31.10 -33.92 -32.62
CA VAL A 657 32.23 -34.26 -33.49
C VAL A 657 32.71 -35.68 -33.23
N ALA A 658 32.93 -36.05 -31.96
CA ALA A 658 33.46 -37.37 -31.60
C ALA A 658 32.81 -37.93 -30.32
N VAL A 659 32.84 -39.26 -30.17
CA VAL A 659 32.46 -39.97 -28.94
C VAL A 659 33.64 -40.83 -28.48
N LEU A 660 34.19 -40.50 -27.32
CA LEU A 660 35.31 -41.17 -26.69
C LEU A 660 34.77 -42.35 -25.87
N ARG A 661 34.87 -43.56 -26.42
CA ARG A 661 34.39 -44.80 -25.78
C ARG A 661 35.56 -45.69 -25.36
N GLY A 662 35.53 -46.21 -24.14
CA GLY A 662 36.49 -47.23 -23.71
C GLY A 662 36.67 -47.38 -22.21
N HIS A 663 36.27 -46.39 -21.41
CA HIS A 663 36.17 -46.54 -19.95
C HIS A 663 35.08 -47.55 -19.58
N ARG A 664 35.25 -48.21 -18.42
CA ARG A 664 34.35 -49.29 -17.96
C ARG A 664 33.24 -48.80 -17.03
N ASP A 665 33.34 -47.57 -16.55
CA ASP A 665 32.43 -46.95 -15.59
C ASP A 665 32.37 -45.43 -15.84
N MET A 666 31.56 -44.73 -15.04
CA MET A 666 31.34 -43.29 -15.04
C MET A 666 32.63 -42.46 -15.18
N LEU A 667 32.54 -41.37 -15.91
CA LEU A 667 33.60 -40.37 -16.02
C LEU A 667 33.35 -39.21 -15.04
N TRP A 668 34.40 -38.79 -14.34
CA TRP A 668 34.35 -37.69 -13.38
C TRP A 668 34.98 -36.40 -13.89
N GLY A 669 36.01 -36.51 -14.74
CA GLY A 669 36.78 -35.37 -15.23
C GLY A 669 37.08 -35.46 -16.71
N VAL A 670 37.17 -34.30 -17.37
CA VAL A 670 37.59 -34.15 -18.76
C VAL A 670 38.39 -32.86 -18.90
N THR A 671 39.49 -32.91 -19.64
CA THR A 671 40.37 -31.75 -19.85
C THR A 671 41.04 -31.81 -21.22
N TRP A 672 41.36 -30.65 -21.79
CA TRP A 672 42.07 -30.52 -23.06
C TRP A 672 43.56 -30.32 -22.83
N SER A 673 44.39 -30.89 -23.71
CA SER A 673 45.79 -30.50 -23.77
C SER A 673 45.93 -29.03 -24.23
N PRO A 674 47.00 -28.32 -23.83
CA PRO A 674 47.18 -26.91 -24.19
C PRO A 674 47.30 -26.63 -25.69
N ASP A 675 47.66 -27.65 -26.48
CA ASP A 675 47.71 -27.60 -27.95
C ASP A 675 46.34 -27.88 -28.62
N GLY A 676 45.32 -28.27 -27.85
CA GLY A 676 43.99 -28.64 -28.35
C GLY A 676 43.92 -29.98 -29.11
N ALA A 677 45.01 -30.73 -29.24
CA ALA A 677 45.05 -31.95 -30.02
C ALA A 677 44.54 -33.18 -29.26
N ARG A 678 44.63 -33.17 -27.93
CA ARG A 678 44.33 -34.32 -27.07
C ARG A 678 43.30 -33.96 -26.00
N VAL A 679 42.53 -34.97 -25.59
CA VAL A 679 41.62 -34.90 -24.44
C VAL A 679 42.07 -35.94 -23.41
N ALA A 680 42.11 -35.59 -22.14
CA ALA A 680 42.30 -36.55 -21.05
C ALA A 680 41.00 -36.72 -20.25
N THR A 681 40.70 -37.94 -19.83
CA THR A 681 39.51 -38.29 -19.06
C THR A 681 39.86 -39.08 -17.82
N ALA A 682 39.20 -38.78 -16.69
CA ALA A 682 39.31 -39.49 -15.42
C ALA A 682 38.03 -40.27 -15.12
N SER A 683 38.17 -41.52 -14.67
CA SER A 683 37.03 -42.40 -14.47
C SER A 683 37.00 -43.08 -13.10
N ARG A 684 35.78 -43.49 -12.73
CA ARG A 684 35.49 -44.37 -11.62
C ARG A 684 36.16 -45.75 -11.74
N ASP A 685 36.54 -46.16 -12.94
CA ASP A 685 37.28 -47.42 -13.15
C ASP A 685 38.72 -47.42 -12.60
N GLY A 686 39.21 -46.26 -12.14
CA GLY A 686 40.55 -46.10 -11.54
C GLY A 686 41.62 -45.63 -12.52
N ASP A 687 41.28 -45.50 -13.80
CA ASP A 687 42.21 -45.14 -14.86
C ASP A 687 42.02 -43.69 -15.35
N VAL A 688 43.10 -43.12 -15.87
CA VAL A 688 43.06 -41.92 -16.73
C VAL A 688 43.34 -42.35 -18.16
N ARG A 689 42.60 -41.81 -19.14
CA ARG A 689 42.87 -42.06 -20.57
C ARG A 689 43.14 -40.79 -21.32
N ILE A 690 44.02 -40.89 -22.31
CA ILE A 690 44.34 -39.82 -23.26
C ILE A 690 43.77 -40.23 -24.62
N TRP A 691 43.15 -39.27 -25.30
CA TRP A 691 42.44 -39.45 -26.56
C TRP A 691 42.94 -38.45 -27.58
N ASP A 692 42.96 -38.84 -28.85
CA ASP A 692 43.03 -37.89 -29.95
C ASP A 692 41.67 -37.17 -30.09
N ALA A 693 41.68 -35.84 -30.14
CA ALA A 693 40.46 -35.05 -30.15
C ALA A 693 39.78 -34.96 -31.53
N ALA A 694 40.47 -35.30 -32.61
CA ALA A 694 39.95 -35.23 -33.97
C ALA A 694 39.17 -36.49 -34.34
N ASP A 695 39.68 -37.67 -34.00
CA ASP A 695 39.04 -38.95 -34.35
C ASP A 695 38.45 -39.71 -33.14
N GLY A 696 38.79 -39.30 -31.92
CA GLY A 696 38.29 -39.89 -30.69
C GLY A 696 38.94 -41.22 -30.31
N THR A 697 40.11 -41.54 -30.87
CA THR A 697 40.85 -42.77 -30.56
C THR A 697 41.62 -42.64 -29.24
N ALA A 698 41.67 -43.72 -28.44
CA ALA A 698 42.46 -43.76 -27.21
C ALA A 698 43.95 -43.93 -27.57
N THR A 699 44.78 -42.98 -27.16
CA THR A 699 46.23 -43.00 -27.40
C THR A 699 47.01 -43.58 -26.22
N ALA A 700 46.54 -43.40 -24.99
CA ALA A 700 47.17 -43.94 -23.79
C ALA A 700 46.16 -44.24 -22.66
N THR A 701 46.53 -45.14 -21.75
CA THR A 701 45.84 -45.40 -20.49
C THR A 701 46.85 -45.37 -19.35
N LEU A 702 46.64 -44.51 -18.37
CA LEU A 702 47.47 -44.32 -17.18
C LEU A 702 46.80 -45.07 -16.02
N THR A 703 47.49 -46.11 -15.54
CA THR A 703 47.01 -46.99 -14.47
C THR A 703 47.92 -46.85 -13.25
N GLY A 704 47.35 -46.71 -12.04
CA GLY A 704 48.15 -46.67 -10.81
C GLY A 704 47.40 -46.22 -9.55
N HIS A 705 46.26 -45.55 -9.69
CA HIS A 705 45.42 -45.20 -8.55
C HIS A 705 44.75 -46.42 -7.91
N GLY A 706 44.62 -46.38 -6.58
CA GLY A 706 43.98 -47.44 -5.79
C GLY A 706 42.47 -47.24 -5.60
N GLY A 707 41.92 -46.14 -6.10
CA GLY A 707 40.52 -45.73 -5.95
C GLY A 707 40.02 -45.01 -7.20
N TRP A 708 38.82 -44.42 -7.12
CA TRP A 708 38.21 -43.70 -8.25
C TRP A 708 39.00 -42.44 -8.57
N VAL A 709 39.31 -42.21 -9.84
CA VAL A 709 39.93 -40.96 -10.27
C VAL A 709 38.84 -39.92 -10.48
N ARG A 710 38.89 -38.85 -9.68
CA ARG A 710 37.87 -37.81 -9.61
C ARG A 710 38.13 -36.65 -10.55
N ASP A 711 39.38 -36.40 -10.89
CA ASP A 711 39.75 -35.29 -11.73
C ASP A 711 41.09 -35.52 -12.42
N VAL A 712 41.30 -34.81 -13.53
CA VAL A 712 42.53 -34.82 -14.31
C VAL A 712 42.79 -33.44 -14.92
N ALA A 713 44.03 -32.95 -14.83
CA ALA A 713 44.42 -31.64 -15.36
C ALA A 713 45.78 -31.70 -16.07
N TRP A 714 45.83 -31.09 -17.26
CA TRP A 714 47.08 -30.85 -17.99
C TRP A 714 47.87 -29.70 -17.37
N SER A 715 49.19 -29.83 -17.35
CA SER A 715 50.07 -28.69 -17.10
C SER A 715 50.01 -27.70 -18.26
N PRO A 716 50.18 -26.38 -18.03
CA PRO A 716 50.08 -25.36 -19.07
C PRO A 716 51.07 -25.53 -20.23
N ASP A 717 52.21 -26.19 -19.99
CA ASP A 717 53.22 -26.54 -20.99
C ASP A 717 52.91 -27.84 -21.76
N GLY A 718 51.87 -28.59 -21.35
CA GLY A 718 51.44 -29.84 -21.97
C GLY A 718 52.35 -31.04 -21.70
N THR A 719 53.37 -30.91 -20.85
CA THR A 719 54.37 -31.95 -20.59
C THR A 719 53.93 -32.93 -19.51
N ARG A 720 53.00 -32.53 -18.63
CA ARG A 720 52.58 -33.28 -17.46
C ARG A 720 51.05 -33.34 -17.32
N LEU A 721 50.59 -34.38 -16.67
CA LEU A 721 49.20 -34.57 -16.23
C LEU A 721 49.18 -34.74 -14.71
N ALA A 722 48.20 -34.14 -14.04
CA ALA A 722 47.90 -34.40 -12.63
C ALA A 722 46.55 -35.12 -12.54
N SER A 723 46.45 -36.15 -11.71
CA SER A 723 45.21 -36.87 -11.44
C SER A 723 44.91 -36.96 -9.94
N ALA A 724 43.68 -36.65 -9.55
CA ALA A 724 43.21 -36.66 -8.16
C ALA A 724 42.25 -37.83 -7.91
N SER A 725 42.33 -38.45 -6.73
CA SER A 725 41.65 -39.74 -6.47
C SER A 725 41.10 -39.89 -5.05
N ASP A 726 40.16 -40.84 -4.92
CA ASP A 726 39.62 -41.35 -3.64
C ASP A 726 40.68 -42.01 -2.76
N ASP A 727 41.82 -42.43 -3.34
CA ASP A 727 42.96 -42.95 -2.58
C ASP A 727 43.73 -41.89 -1.79
N ARG A 728 43.21 -40.64 -1.77
CA ARG A 728 43.75 -39.48 -1.04
C ARG A 728 45.05 -38.93 -1.61
N THR A 729 45.46 -39.40 -2.78
CA THR A 729 46.69 -38.97 -3.45
C THR A 729 46.40 -38.14 -4.70
N ILE A 730 47.40 -37.38 -5.10
CA ILE A 730 47.50 -36.80 -6.44
C ILE A 730 48.70 -37.42 -7.12
N ARG A 731 48.53 -37.96 -8.32
CA ARG A 731 49.63 -38.52 -9.12
C ARG A 731 49.97 -37.57 -10.26
N ILE A 732 51.27 -37.38 -10.48
CA ILE A 732 51.81 -36.62 -11.62
C ILE A 732 52.35 -37.62 -12.63
N TRP A 733 51.99 -37.41 -13.89
CA TRP A 733 52.36 -38.27 -15.01
C TRP A 733 53.08 -37.45 -16.06
N ASP A 734 54.08 -38.05 -16.67
CA ASP A 734 54.70 -37.54 -17.87
C ASP A 734 53.79 -37.82 -19.09
N ALA A 735 53.44 -36.78 -19.83
CA ALA A 735 52.43 -36.87 -20.88
C ALA A 735 52.91 -37.55 -22.18
N GLU A 736 54.22 -37.72 -22.36
CA GLU A 736 54.82 -38.33 -23.55
C GLU A 736 55.17 -39.80 -23.30
N THR A 737 55.78 -40.09 -22.15
CA THR A 737 56.17 -41.44 -21.75
C THR A 737 55.07 -42.20 -21.02
N HIS A 738 54.02 -41.49 -20.58
CA HIS A 738 52.86 -42.04 -19.85
C HIS A 738 53.23 -42.71 -18.52
N ARG A 739 54.37 -42.33 -17.93
CA ARG A 739 54.85 -42.85 -16.65
C ARG A 739 54.53 -41.90 -15.52
N GLU A 740 54.28 -42.47 -14.36
CA GLU A 740 54.19 -41.72 -13.11
C GLU A 740 55.56 -41.13 -12.76
N THR A 741 55.58 -39.84 -12.43
CA THR A 741 56.78 -39.08 -12.06
C THR A 741 56.79 -38.66 -10.59
N ALA A 742 55.62 -38.44 -9.98
CA ALA A 742 55.51 -38.11 -8.55
C ALA A 742 54.14 -38.49 -7.98
N VAL A 743 54.10 -38.71 -6.65
CA VAL A 743 52.87 -38.86 -5.87
C VAL A 743 52.88 -37.81 -4.76
N LEU A 744 51.83 -37.00 -4.70
CA LEU A 744 51.64 -36.00 -3.65
C LEU A 744 50.66 -36.56 -2.61
N GLU A 745 51.17 -36.73 -1.39
CA GLU A 745 50.42 -37.25 -0.24
C GLU A 745 50.25 -36.17 0.82
N GLY A 746 49.10 -36.14 1.49
CA GLY A 746 48.88 -35.25 2.63
C GLY A 746 47.43 -34.91 2.94
N HIS A 747 46.50 -35.12 2.00
CA HIS A 747 45.07 -35.05 2.29
C HIS A 747 44.61 -36.21 3.16
N GLU A 748 43.63 -35.96 4.04
CA GLU A 748 43.12 -36.96 5.00
C GLU A 748 41.91 -37.73 4.46
N ASP A 749 41.33 -37.27 3.35
CA ASP A 749 40.20 -37.87 2.65
C ASP A 749 40.33 -37.65 1.13
N THR A 750 39.36 -38.17 0.37
CA THR A 750 39.22 -38.10 -1.09
C THR A 750 39.66 -36.75 -1.66
N VAL A 751 40.58 -36.76 -2.62
CA VAL A 751 40.96 -35.56 -3.38
C VAL A 751 40.01 -35.43 -4.56
N ARG A 752 39.19 -34.36 -4.56
CA ARG A 752 38.13 -34.20 -5.55
C ARG A 752 38.62 -33.54 -6.84
N THR A 753 39.45 -32.51 -6.74
CA THR A 753 39.90 -31.69 -7.88
C THR A 753 41.38 -31.37 -7.70
N ALA A 754 42.15 -31.32 -8.79
CA ALA A 754 43.53 -30.86 -8.80
C ALA A 754 43.82 -30.04 -10.06
N VAL A 755 44.26 -28.79 -9.89
CA VAL A 755 44.46 -27.82 -10.98
C VAL A 755 45.83 -27.18 -10.92
N TRP A 756 46.45 -27.01 -12.09
CA TRP A 756 47.76 -26.36 -12.23
C TRP A 756 47.64 -24.84 -12.11
N SER A 757 48.66 -24.22 -11.50
CA SER A 757 48.83 -22.78 -11.60
C SER A 757 49.15 -22.37 -13.04
N PRO A 758 48.83 -21.14 -13.46
CA PRO A 758 49.11 -20.66 -14.82
C PRO A 758 50.58 -20.74 -15.24
N ASP A 759 51.50 -20.66 -14.28
CA ASP A 759 52.95 -20.79 -14.50
C ASP A 759 53.45 -22.25 -14.55
N GLY A 760 52.59 -23.24 -14.28
CA GLY A 760 52.92 -24.67 -14.27
C GLY A 760 53.83 -25.14 -13.13
N LYS A 761 54.14 -24.28 -12.15
CA LYS A 761 55.06 -24.61 -11.05
C LYS A 761 54.36 -25.18 -9.82
N ARG A 762 53.10 -24.79 -9.61
CA ARG A 762 52.30 -25.18 -8.46
C ARG A 762 51.06 -25.95 -8.89
N LEU A 763 50.55 -26.75 -7.97
CA LEU A 763 49.26 -27.41 -8.09
C LEU A 763 48.38 -26.99 -6.92
N ALA A 764 47.09 -26.79 -7.15
CA ALA A 764 46.12 -26.62 -6.08
C ALA A 764 45.14 -27.78 -6.09
N SER A 765 44.82 -28.30 -4.91
CA SER A 765 43.87 -29.40 -4.75
C SER A 765 42.84 -29.10 -3.69
N CYS A 766 41.69 -29.77 -3.78
CA CYS A 766 40.66 -29.73 -2.76
C CYS A 766 40.16 -31.13 -2.41
N SER A 767 39.71 -31.30 -1.17
CA SER A 767 39.40 -32.62 -0.60
C SER A 767 38.13 -32.61 0.27
N TYR A 768 37.63 -33.81 0.50
CA TYR A 768 36.57 -34.10 1.46
C TYR A 768 36.98 -33.87 2.92
N ASP A 769 38.29 -33.70 3.18
CA ASP A 769 38.83 -33.28 4.47
C ASP A 769 38.55 -31.80 4.83
N ARG A 770 37.76 -31.10 3.99
CA ARG A 770 37.35 -29.68 4.12
C ARG A 770 38.48 -28.69 3.90
N THR A 771 39.60 -29.12 3.32
CA THR A 771 40.75 -28.26 3.02
C THR A 771 41.02 -28.15 1.53
N GLY A 772 41.57 -26.99 1.16
CA GLY A 772 42.37 -26.86 -0.06
C GLY A 772 43.86 -26.91 0.28
N ARG A 773 44.70 -27.34 -0.65
CA ARG A 773 46.17 -27.33 -0.50
C ARG A 773 46.83 -26.82 -1.76
N VAL A 774 47.94 -26.11 -1.58
CA VAL A 774 48.84 -25.73 -2.67
C VAL A 774 50.11 -26.55 -2.56
N TRP A 775 50.59 -27.09 -3.66
CA TRP A 775 51.75 -27.95 -3.75
C TRP A 775 52.79 -27.32 -4.66
N ASP A 776 54.04 -27.39 -4.26
CA ASP A 776 55.15 -27.16 -5.17
C ASP A 776 55.48 -28.47 -5.88
N VAL A 777 55.39 -28.47 -7.22
CA VAL A 777 55.46 -29.71 -7.99
C VAL A 777 56.90 -30.22 -8.13
N GLU A 778 57.90 -29.34 -8.13
CA GLU A 778 59.30 -29.75 -8.24
C GLU A 778 59.80 -30.42 -6.96
N SER A 779 59.46 -29.86 -5.80
CA SER A 779 59.86 -30.40 -4.50
C SER A 779 58.91 -31.44 -3.93
N GLY A 780 57.65 -31.47 -4.40
CA GLY A 780 56.58 -32.27 -3.82
C GLY A 780 56.10 -31.77 -2.44
N ALA A 781 56.60 -30.63 -1.97
CA ALA A 781 56.25 -30.09 -0.67
C ALA A 781 54.84 -29.50 -0.66
N SER A 782 54.11 -29.72 0.43
CA SER A 782 52.84 -29.03 0.68
C SER A 782 53.14 -27.60 1.14
N GLY A 783 52.72 -26.61 0.34
CA GLY A 783 52.69 -25.21 0.70
C GLY A 783 51.49 -24.87 1.61
N PRO A 784 50.82 -23.71 1.43
CA PRO A 784 49.73 -23.31 2.29
C PRO A 784 48.52 -24.27 2.25
N VAL A 785 47.94 -24.51 3.43
CA VAL A 785 46.68 -25.27 3.60
C VAL A 785 45.54 -24.28 3.80
N LEU A 786 44.58 -24.28 2.89
CA LEU A 786 43.40 -23.42 2.88
C LEU A 786 42.36 -24.00 3.84
N ARG A 787 42.34 -23.49 5.09
CA ARG A 787 41.41 -23.92 6.15
C ARG A 787 40.36 -22.85 6.40
N GLY A 788 39.08 -23.22 6.35
CA GLY A 788 37.98 -22.32 6.72
C GLY A 788 36.59 -22.83 6.35
N HIS A 789 36.47 -23.70 5.35
CA HIS A 789 35.19 -24.31 4.99
C HIS A 789 34.64 -25.21 6.11
N ALA A 790 33.32 -25.18 6.29
CA ALA A 790 32.62 -25.96 7.32
C ALA A 790 32.26 -27.39 6.86
N ASP A 791 32.36 -27.65 5.56
CA ASP A 791 32.06 -28.93 4.91
C ASP A 791 33.07 -29.20 3.78
N LEU A 792 32.96 -30.34 3.10
CA LEU A 792 33.88 -30.77 2.04
C LEU A 792 34.05 -29.71 0.94
N VAL A 793 35.26 -29.61 0.40
CA VAL A 793 35.58 -28.70 -0.70
C VAL A 793 35.52 -29.49 -2.00
N TRP A 794 34.65 -29.07 -2.91
CA TRP A 794 34.35 -29.82 -4.12
C TRP A 794 35.16 -29.36 -5.32
N SER A 795 35.35 -28.05 -5.50
CA SER A 795 36.03 -27.48 -6.66
C SER A 795 37.02 -26.42 -6.21
N ILE A 796 38.11 -26.29 -6.97
CA ILE A 796 39.14 -25.27 -6.76
C ILE A 796 39.63 -24.76 -8.11
N ALA A 797 39.87 -23.45 -8.22
CA ALA A 797 40.32 -22.81 -9.45
C ALA A 797 41.32 -21.67 -9.18
N TRP A 798 42.35 -21.59 -10.03
CA TRP A 798 43.33 -20.50 -10.03
C TRP A 798 42.80 -19.27 -10.75
N SER A 799 43.10 -18.08 -10.22
CA SER A 799 42.98 -16.85 -10.99
C SER A 799 43.99 -16.86 -12.15
N PRO A 800 43.69 -16.17 -13.27
CA PRO A 800 44.57 -16.15 -14.45
C PRO A 800 45.99 -15.63 -14.19
N ASP A 801 46.14 -14.74 -13.20
CA ASP A 801 47.43 -14.22 -12.75
C ASP A 801 48.22 -15.16 -11.80
N GLY A 802 47.60 -16.26 -11.34
CA GLY A 802 48.20 -17.20 -10.39
C GLY A 802 48.37 -16.66 -8.96
N ALA A 803 47.78 -15.51 -8.62
CA ALA A 803 47.90 -14.90 -7.31
C ALA A 803 46.82 -15.37 -6.32
N ARG A 804 45.65 -15.78 -6.82
CA ARG A 804 44.46 -16.12 -6.02
C ARG A 804 43.91 -17.50 -6.35
N LEU A 805 43.19 -18.07 -5.38
CA LEU A 805 42.48 -19.34 -5.51
C LEU A 805 41.02 -19.17 -5.08
N ALA A 806 40.09 -19.73 -5.84
CA ALA A 806 38.69 -19.80 -5.47
C ALA A 806 38.32 -21.26 -5.16
N THR A 807 37.69 -21.49 -4.01
CA THR A 807 37.20 -22.82 -3.59
C THR A 807 35.69 -22.81 -3.44
N ALA A 808 35.01 -23.85 -3.92
CA ALA A 808 33.58 -24.04 -3.74
C ALA A 808 33.29 -25.29 -2.89
N SER A 809 32.39 -25.15 -1.92
CA SER A 809 32.15 -26.18 -0.89
C SER A 809 30.67 -26.53 -0.73
N HIS A 810 30.42 -27.69 -0.12
CA HIS A 810 29.09 -28.08 0.33
C HIS A 810 28.53 -27.22 1.48
N ASP A 811 29.37 -26.39 2.12
CA ASP A 811 28.92 -25.39 3.09
C ASP A 811 28.17 -24.19 2.45
N ARG A 812 27.93 -24.25 1.14
CA ARG A 812 27.20 -23.26 0.33
C ARG A 812 27.96 -21.94 0.15
N THR A 813 29.27 -21.94 0.39
CA THR A 813 30.13 -20.77 0.19
C THR A 813 31.18 -21.00 -0.87
N ILE A 814 31.54 -19.92 -1.55
CA ILE A 814 32.82 -19.83 -2.27
C ILE A 814 33.77 -19.06 -1.38
N ARG A 815 35.02 -19.47 -1.28
CA ARG A 815 36.06 -18.72 -0.58
C ARG A 815 37.19 -18.37 -1.52
N LEU A 816 37.67 -17.16 -1.43
CA LEU A 816 38.79 -16.64 -2.19
C LEU A 816 40.01 -16.57 -1.28
N TRP A 817 41.16 -17.01 -1.76
CA TRP A 817 42.38 -17.15 -0.97
C TRP A 817 43.57 -16.51 -1.66
N SER A 818 44.52 -16.03 -0.87
CA SER A 818 45.88 -15.75 -1.32
C SER A 818 46.58 -17.07 -1.62
N ALA A 819 47.09 -17.24 -2.84
CA ALA A 819 47.81 -18.46 -3.19
C ALA A 819 49.21 -18.56 -2.58
N ALA A 820 49.80 -17.42 -2.18
CA ALA A 820 51.12 -17.38 -1.56
C ALA A 820 51.04 -17.70 -0.06
N GLU A 821 50.07 -17.10 0.63
CA GLU A 821 49.96 -17.18 2.10
C GLU A 821 48.94 -18.20 2.59
N GLY A 822 47.96 -18.55 1.75
CA GLY A 822 46.78 -19.34 2.16
C GLY A 822 45.78 -18.57 3.02
N THR A 823 45.89 -17.24 3.07
CA THR A 823 44.98 -16.36 3.81
C THR A 823 43.66 -16.20 3.08
N GLU A 824 42.54 -16.23 3.81
CA GLU A 824 41.21 -15.97 3.25
C GLU A 824 41.06 -14.48 2.91
N LEU A 825 40.72 -14.19 1.66
CA LEU A 825 40.53 -12.85 1.13
C LEU A 825 39.05 -12.43 1.09
N ALA A 826 38.14 -13.38 0.81
CA ALA A 826 36.70 -13.12 0.76
C ALA A 826 35.87 -14.41 0.87
N VAL A 827 34.63 -14.26 1.34
CA VAL A 827 33.61 -15.32 1.33
C VAL A 827 32.41 -14.86 0.52
N PHE A 828 31.97 -15.67 -0.42
CA PHE A 828 30.81 -15.41 -1.28
C PHE A 828 29.66 -16.28 -0.80
N ARG A 829 28.52 -15.64 -0.54
CA ARG A 829 27.28 -16.25 -0.06
C ARG A 829 26.15 -15.87 -1.00
N GLY A 830 25.29 -16.83 -1.31
CA GLY A 830 24.08 -16.60 -2.12
C GLY A 830 23.39 -17.89 -2.55
N HIS A 831 24.14 -18.97 -2.81
CA HIS A 831 23.53 -20.26 -3.12
C HIS A 831 22.76 -20.84 -1.93
N GLY A 832 21.56 -21.36 -2.20
CA GLY A 832 20.71 -22.00 -1.19
C GLY A 832 21.09 -23.45 -0.88
N GLU A 833 21.89 -24.06 -1.77
CA GLU A 833 22.26 -25.48 -1.75
C GLU A 833 23.78 -25.66 -2.03
N PRO A 834 24.36 -26.83 -1.73
CA PRO A 834 25.79 -27.12 -1.92
C PRO A 834 26.34 -26.76 -3.29
N LEU A 835 27.54 -26.15 -3.33
CA LEU A 835 28.24 -25.88 -4.59
C LEU A 835 29.04 -27.09 -5.08
N ARG A 836 29.17 -27.19 -6.40
CA ARG A 836 29.93 -28.24 -7.10
C ARG A 836 30.96 -27.71 -8.09
N ALA A 837 30.89 -26.44 -8.48
CA ALA A 837 31.82 -25.90 -9.44
C ALA A 837 32.16 -24.45 -9.11
N VAL A 838 33.41 -24.08 -9.35
CA VAL A 838 33.85 -22.69 -9.43
C VAL A 838 34.89 -22.56 -10.54
N ALA A 839 34.77 -21.52 -11.35
CA ALA A 839 35.71 -21.21 -12.43
C ALA A 839 35.93 -19.71 -12.55
N TRP A 840 37.18 -19.31 -12.77
CA TRP A 840 37.54 -17.91 -13.06
C TRP A 840 37.25 -17.59 -14.52
N SER A 841 36.79 -16.36 -14.76
CA SER A 841 36.83 -15.77 -16.08
C SER A 841 38.28 -15.54 -16.51
N PRO A 842 38.58 -15.59 -17.83
CA PRO A 842 39.94 -15.35 -18.33
C PRO A 842 40.49 -13.95 -18.03
N ASP A 843 39.60 -12.96 -17.86
CA ASP A 843 39.96 -11.59 -17.46
C ASP A 843 40.37 -11.48 -15.98
N GLY A 844 40.01 -12.46 -15.13
CA GLY A 844 40.30 -12.46 -13.70
C GLY A 844 39.36 -11.60 -12.84
N ASP A 845 38.32 -11.03 -13.44
CA ASP A 845 37.39 -10.11 -12.76
C ASP A 845 36.16 -10.83 -12.22
N ARG A 846 35.81 -11.99 -12.77
CA ARG A 846 34.57 -12.72 -12.48
C ARG A 846 34.83 -14.17 -12.07
N LEU A 847 33.93 -14.68 -11.23
CA LEU A 847 33.80 -16.10 -10.93
C LEU A 847 32.46 -16.59 -11.47
N ALA A 848 32.42 -17.83 -11.93
CA ALA A 848 31.19 -18.56 -12.21
C ALA A 848 31.09 -19.75 -11.26
N SER A 849 29.91 -20.03 -10.72
CA SER A 849 29.69 -21.17 -9.83
C SER A 849 28.44 -21.96 -10.16
N GLY A 850 28.52 -23.29 -10.05
CA GLY A 850 27.39 -24.21 -10.24
C GLY A 850 26.99 -24.88 -8.94
N SER A 851 25.69 -25.00 -8.69
CA SER A 851 25.13 -25.55 -7.45
C SER A 851 24.03 -26.60 -7.68
N ASN A 852 23.73 -27.34 -6.62
CA ASN A 852 22.55 -28.19 -6.49
C ASN A 852 21.22 -27.42 -6.58
N ASP A 853 21.22 -26.09 -6.38
CA ASP A 853 20.03 -25.25 -6.54
C ASP A 853 19.62 -25.03 -8.01
N ARG A 854 20.31 -25.71 -8.95
CA ARG A 854 20.08 -25.69 -10.40
C ARG A 854 20.40 -24.35 -11.06
N THR A 855 21.11 -23.47 -10.35
CA THR A 855 21.54 -22.17 -10.88
C THR A 855 23.05 -22.13 -11.10
N VAL A 856 23.45 -21.40 -12.15
CA VAL A 856 24.80 -20.87 -12.24
C VAL A 856 24.78 -19.41 -11.83
N ARG A 857 25.76 -18.97 -11.05
CA ARG A 857 25.87 -17.58 -10.64
C ARG A 857 27.20 -17.00 -11.08
N PHE A 858 27.15 -15.75 -11.51
CA PHE A 858 28.32 -14.92 -11.75
C PHE A 858 28.57 -14.01 -10.57
N TRP A 859 29.83 -13.92 -10.18
CA TRP A 859 30.27 -13.10 -9.06
C TRP A 859 31.36 -12.16 -9.54
N ASP A 860 31.29 -10.91 -9.14
CA ASP A 860 32.44 -10.02 -9.21
C ASP A 860 33.45 -10.47 -8.14
N ALA A 861 34.72 -10.67 -8.54
CA ALA A 861 35.79 -11.05 -7.62
C ALA A 861 36.03 -9.97 -6.55
N GLU A 862 35.72 -8.71 -6.86
CA GLU A 862 35.68 -7.56 -5.95
C GLU A 862 34.23 -7.08 -5.71
N ARG A 863 33.97 -6.21 -4.73
CA ARG A 863 32.59 -5.80 -4.38
C ARG A 863 31.99 -4.82 -5.39
N ALA A 864 30.66 -4.81 -5.52
CA ALA A 864 29.98 -4.03 -6.55
C ALA A 864 30.15 -2.49 -6.47
N ALA A 865 30.50 -1.93 -5.31
CA ALA A 865 30.76 -0.49 -5.10
C ALA A 865 32.26 -0.14 -5.03
N GLU A 866 33.12 -1.15 -5.07
CA GLU A 866 34.57 -1.07 -4.93
C GLU A 866 35.19 -0.89 -6.32
N THR A 867 35.94 0.19 -6.54
CA THR A 867 36.59 0.47 -7.82
C THR A 867 38.03 -0.01 -7.86
N GLU A 868 38.71 -0.02 -6.72
CA GLU A 868 40.13 -0.40 -6.63
C GLU A 868 40.43 -1.04 -5.27
N VAL A 869 41.27 -2.08 -5.26
CA VAL A 869 41.76 -2.75 -4.06
C VAL A 869 43.28 -2.83 -4.10
N LEU A 870 43.91 -2.16 -3.15
CA LEU A 870 45.35 -2.05 -3.04
C LEU A 870 45.83 -2.92 -1.89
N ARG A 871 46.51 -4.02 -2.24
CA ARG A 871 47.02 -5.03 -1.31
C ARG A 871 48.54 -4.98 -1.29
N GLY A 872 49.11 -5.17 -0.11
CA GLY A 872 50.57 -5.28 0.02
C GLY A 872 51.11 -5.12 1.43
N HIS A 873 50.35 -4.50 2.34
CA HIS A 873 50.72 -4.41 3.75
C HIS A 873 50.59 -5.75 4.47
N GLU A 874 51.49 -6.01 5.41
CA GLU A 874 51.51 -7.24 6.23
C GLU A 874 50.70 -7.08 7.53
N GLY A 875 50.29 -5.86 7.87
CA GLY A 875 49.54 -5.47 9.05
C GLY A 875 48.33 -4.58 8.72
N ALA A 876 47.62 -4.15 9.76
CA ALA A 876 46.47 -3.25 9.64
C ALA A 876 46.90 -1.93 8.97
N VAL A 877 46.07 -1.42 8.05
CA VAL A 877 46.30 -0.11 7.43
C VAL A 877 45.64 0.95 8.30
N SER A 878 46.46 1.77 8.94
CA SER A 878 46.06 2.65 10.04
C SER A 878 45.63 4.04 9.57
N ALA A 879 46.16 4.52 8.43
CA ALA A 879 45.78 5.80 7.84
C ALA A 879 45.87 5.80 6.31
N VAL A 880 45.12 6.71 5.68
CA VAL A 880 45.11 6.93 4.23
C VAL A 880 44.96 8.41 3.90
N ASP A 881 45.63 8.87 2.85
CA ASP A 881 45.47 10.23 2.33
C ASP A 881 45.67 10.32 0.81
N TRP A 882 45.05 11.33 0.19
CA TRP A 882 45.15 11.61 -1.25
C TRP A 882 46.07 12.80 -1.51
N SER A 883 46.92 12.68 -2.53
CA SER A 883 47.60 13.84 -3.11
C SER A 883 46.62 14.63 -3.98
N ALA A 884 46.94 15.91 -4.24
CA ALA A 884 46.20 16.74 -5.19
C ALA A 884 46.14 16.14 -6.61
N ALA A 885 47.10 15.29 -6.98
CA ALA A 885 47.15 14.58 -8.26
C ALA A 885 46.39 13.24 -8.26
N GLY A 886 45.74 12.87 -7.16
CA GLY A 886 45.02 11.60 -7.06
C GLY A 886 45.91 10.39 -6.75
N VAL A 887 47.06 10.59 -6.12
CA VAL A 887 47.96 9.50 -5.68
C VAL A 887 47.73 9.19 -4.21
N LEU A 888 47.58 7.92 -3.86
CA LEU A 888 47.30 7.51 -2.48
C LEU A 888 48.58 7.27 -1.68
N VAL A 889 48.54 7.62 -0.40
CA VAL A 889 49.51 7.16 0.59
C VAL A 889 48.82 6.43 1.73
N THR A 890 49.45 5.38 2.24
CA THR A 890 48.97 4.61 3.39
C THR A 890 50.03 4.49 4.47
N ALA A 891 49.58 4.41 5.72
CA ALA A 891 50.39 4.03 6.88
C ALA A 891 49.88 2.71 7.46
N SER A 892 50.76 1.89 8.05
CA SER A 892 50.39 0.58 8.54
C SER A 892 51.19 0.12 9.76
N ASP A 893 50.59 -0.80 10.51
CA ASP A 893 51.18 -1.48 11.65
C ASP A 893 52.38 -2.37 11.29
N ASP A 894 52.56 -2.68 10.00
CA ASP A 894 53.76 -3.35 9.46
C ASP A 894 55.03 -2.47 9.47
N ARG A 895 54.98 -1.31 10.12
CA ARG A 895 56.08 -0.32 10.27
C ARG A 895 56.46 0.36 8.96
N THR A 896 55.62 0.28 7.94
CA THR A 896 55.83 0.93 6.65
C THR A 896 54.71 1.88 6.30
N ALA A 897 55.04 2.86 5.48
CA ALA A 897 54.06 3.60 4.70
C ALA A 897 54.25 3.27 3.21
N ARG A 898 53.22 3.40 2.39
CA ARG A 898 53.30 3.11 0.95
C ARG A 898 52.66 4.21 0.12
N ILE A 899 53.34 4.61 -0.94
CA ILE A 899 52.80 5.50 -1.98
C ILE A 899 52.36 4.64 -3.16
N TRP A 900 51.08 4.69 -3.50
CA TRP A 900 50.46 3.87 -4.55
C TRP A 900 50.44 4.64 -5.87
N ALA A 901 51.45 4.40 -6.71
CA ALA A 901 51.59 5.04 -8.02
C ALA A 901 51.42 4.01 -9.16
N ALA A 902 51.24 4.48 -10.40
CA ALA A 902 50.97 3.64 -11.57
C ALA A 902 52.05 2.57 -11.89
N GLY A 903 53.25 2.67 -11.29
CA GLY A 903 54.33 1.69 -11.42
C GLY A 903 54.40 0.66 -10.27
N GLY A 904 53.41 0.63 -9.38
CA GLY A 904 53.39 -0.20 -8.17
C GLY A 904 53.68 0.60 -6.89
N PRO A 905 53.45 0.00 -5.70
CA PRO A 905 53.62 0.67 -4.43
C PRO A 905 55.10 0.96 -4.13
N ARG A 906 55.42 2.22 -3.85
CA ARG A 906 56.71 2.65 -3.32
C ARG A 906 56.67 2.50 -1.80
N VAL A 907 57.48 1.59 -1.24
CA VAL A 907 57.48 1.29 0.20
C VAL A 907 58.46 2.22 0.92
N LEU A 908 57.94 3.02 1.85
CA LEU A 908 58.69 3.92 2.72
C LEU A 908 59.16 3.15 3.95
N ARG A 909 60.45 2.81 3.97
CA ARG A 909 61.08 2.03 5.05
C ARG A 909 62.00 2.94 5.86
N GLY A 910 61.70 3.08 7.15
CA GLY A 910 62.53 3.86 8.08
C GLY A 910 62.03 3.83 9.51
N HIS A 911 60.71 3.76 9.72
CA HIS A 911 60.13 3.63 11.06
C HIS A 911 60.47 2.28 11.71
N THR A 912 60.68 2.29 13.02
CA THR A 912 61.04 1.09 13.80
C THR A 912 59.85 0.45 14.54
N ASP A 913 58.69 1.11 14.50
CA ASP A 913 57.43 0.67 15.09
C ASP A 913 56.25 1.07 14.15
N ALA A 914 55.02 0.72 14.52
CA ALA A 914 53.81 0.97 13.73
C ALA A 914 53.68 2.42 13.27
N VAL A 915 53.27 2.63 12.02
CA VAL A 915 53.03 3.96 11.44
C VAL A 915 51.53 4.23 11.54
N TRP A 916 51.15 5.30 12.25
CA TRP A 916 49.75 5.55 12.61
C TRP A 916 49.07 6.62 11.77
N ALA A 917 49.83 7.57 11.21
CA ALA A 917 49.30 8.59 10.33
C ALA A 917 50.24 8.84 9.15
N ALA A 918 49.65 9.16 7.99
CA ALA A 918 50.34 9.66 6.82
C ALA A 918 49.55 10.83 6.23
N ALA A 919 50.25 11.87 5.76
CA ALA A 919 49.63 13.05 5.16
C ALA A 919 50.47 13.57 3.99
N TRP A 920 49.82 13.83 2.86
CA TRP A 920 50.42 14.54 1.73
C TRP A 920 50.57 16.02 2.02
N SER A 921 51.65 16.62 1.53
CA SER A 921 51.73 18.07 1.43
C SER A 921 50.73 18.59 0.38
N PRO A 922 50.19 19.81 0.54
CA PRO A 922 49.20 20.37 -0.39
C PRO A 922 49.65 20.42 -1.86
N ASP A 923 50.97 20.54 -2.09
CA ASP A 923 51.58 20.53 -3.42
C ASP A 923 51.76 19.10 -4.01
N GLY A 924 51.47 18.05 -3.25
CA GLY A 924 51.65 16.65 -3.62
C GLY A 924 53.12 16.21 -3.77
N ALA A 925 54.08 17.03 -3.34
CA ALA A 925 55.51 16.74 -3.51
C ALA A 925 56.11 15.90 -2.38
N ARG A 926 55.45 15.85 -1.21
CA ARG A 926 55.99 15.26 0.02
C ARG A 926 54.93 14.51 0.80
N VAL A 927 55.39 13.56 1.60
CA VAL A 927 54.57 12.82 2.56
C VAL A 927 55.19 13.00 3.95
N ALA A 928 54.37 13.28 4.95
CA ALA A 928 54.76 13.16 6.36
C ALA A 928 54.14 11.90 6.97
N THR A 929 54.90 11.15 7.74
CA THR A 929 54.45 9.94 8.44
C THR A 929 54.73 10.05 9.94
N ALA A 930 53.76 9.70 10.78
CA ALA A 930 53.89 9.69 12.23
C ALA A 930 53.81 8.27 12.78
N SER A 931 54.66 7.94 13.76
CA SER A 931 54.81 6.57 14.25
C SER A 931 54.89 6.48 15.78
N ARG A 932 54.60 5.27 16.26
CA ARG A 932 54.83 4.84 17.63
C ARG A 932 56.30 4.86 18.04
N ASP A 933 57.22 4.92 17.08
CA ASP A 933 58.65 5.12 17.34
C ASP A 933 59.01 6.54 17.81
N ARG A 934 58.01 7.39 18.07
CA ARG A 934 58.10 8.78 18.58
C ARG A 934 58.62 9.78 17.55
N THR A 935 58.67 9.40 16.27
CA THR A 935 59.18 10.28 15.21
C THR A 935 58.11 10.65 14.19
N VAL A 936 58.29 11.81 13.57
CA VAL A 936 57.68 12.17 12.30
C VAL A 936 58.75 12.11 11.21
N ARG A 937 58.52 11.35 10.15
CA ARG A 937 59.42 11.28 8.99
C ARG A 937 58.81 11.96 7.79
N ILE A 938 59.65 12.60 6.99
CA ILE A 938 59.23 13.31 5.78
C ILE A 938 59.89 12.67 4.59
N TRP A 939 59.11 12.42 3.55
CA TRP A 939 59.50 11.72 2.35
C TRP A 939 59.20 12.57 1.13
N SER A 940 59.95 12.39 0.05
CA SER A 940 59.54 12.87 -1.27
C SER A 940 58.44 11.99 -1.84
N ALA A 941 57.70 12.50 -2.84
CA ALA A 941 56.75 11.71 -3.62
C ALA A 941 57.39 10.47 -4.29
N ASP A 942 58.72 10.50 -4.50
CA ASP A 942 59.52 9.39 -5.03
C ASP A 942 59.96 8.37 -3.97
N GLY A 943 59.63 8.62 -2.70
CA GLY A 943 59.89 7.74 -1.58
C GLY A 943 61.27 7.90 -0.94
N ALA A 944 62.01 8.96 -1.27
CA ALA A 944 63.26 9.28 -0.60
C ALA A 944 63.00 9.96 0.74
N GLU A 945 63.67 9.54 1.81
CA GLU A 945 63.61 10.21 3.11
C GLU A 945 64.29 11.58 3.05
N LEU A 946 63.58 12.63 3.46
CA LEU A 946 64.03 14.02 3.45
C LEU A 946 64.40 14.53 4.84
N ALA A 947 63.66 14.12 5.88
CA ALA A 947 63.89 14.55 7.26
C ALA A 947 63.30 13.58 8.28
N VAL A 948 63.87 13.57 9.49
CA VAL A 948 63.36 12.87 10.68
C VAL A 948 63.24 13.88 11.82
N LEU A 949 62.04 14.01 12.38
CA LEU A 949 61.72 14.90 13.48
C LEU A 949 61.45 14.05 14.72
N ALA A 950 62.31 14.16 15.72
CA ALA A 950 62.27 13.38 16.97
C ALA A 950 62.08 14.32 18.17
N ASP A 951 61.05 15.16 18.09
CA ASP A 951 60.79 16.21 19.09
C ASP A 951 59.83 15.76 20.21
N HIS A 952 59.13 14.63 20.02
CA HIS A 952 58.16 14.09 20.97
C HIS A 952 58.77 13.03 21.89
N ASP A 953 58.30 12.99 23.14
CA ASP A 953 58.80 12.05 24.16
C ASP A 953 58.05 10.70 24.16
N ASP A 954 56.94 10.61 23.41
CA ASP A 954 56.07 9.44 23.31
C ASP A 954 55.49 9.29 21.89
N TRP A 955 54.60 8.32 21.70
CA TRP A 955 53.95 7.99 20.43
C TRP A 955 53.31 9.22 19.76
N VAL A 956 53.76 9.52 18.53
CA VAL A 956 53.11 10.50 17.66
C VAL A 956 51.90 9.88 16.95
N ARG A 957 50.70 10.37 17.28
CA ARG A 957 49.42 9.84 16.79
C ARG A 957 48.94 10.45 15.48
N ALA A 958 49.18 11.73 15.26
CA ALA A 958 48.68 12.44 14.10
C ALA A 958 49.69 13.46 13.60
N VAL A 959 49.64 13.71 12.30
CA VAL A 959 50.46 14.72 11.60
C VAL A 959 49.61 15.42 10.55
N ALA A 960 49.79 16.73 10.39
CA ALA A 960 49.08 17.52 9.39
C ALA A 960 49.93 18.68 8.86
N TRP A 961 49.84 18.91 7.54
CA TRP A 961 50.49 20.04 6.86
C TRP A 961 49.63 21.30 6.95
N SER A 962 50.29 22.45 7.10
CA SER A 962 49.64 23.74 6.87
C SER A 962 49.29 23.92 5.39
N ALA A 963 48.33 24.79 5.08
CA ALA A 963 47.85 25.04 3.72
C ALA A 963 48.95 25.50 2.74
N ASP A 964 50.01 26.14 3.24
CA ASP A 964 51.19 26.56 2.47
C ASP A 964 52.23 25.43 2.26
N GLY A 965 52.08 24.28 2.92
CA GLY A 965 53.02 23.16 2.88
C GLY A 965 54.39 23.41 3.54
N ASP A 966 54.54 24.49 4.31
CA ASP A 966 55.80 24.88 4.97
C ASP A 966 55.89 24.43 6.43
N ARG A 967 54.74 24.38 7.13
CA ARG A 967 54.65 23.97 8.53
C ARG A 967 54.00 22.60 8.69
N LEU A 968 54.45 21.88 9.70
CA LEU A 968 53.90 20.62 10.16
C LEU A 968 53.41 20.77 11.59
N ALA A 969 52.24 20.22 11.86
CA ALA A 969 51.74 20.01 13.20
C ALA A 969 51.75 18.50 13.52
N SER A 970 52.24 18.13 14.70
CA SER A 970 52.21 16.75 15.20
C SER A 970 51.61 16.68 16.59
N ALA A 971 50.81 15.64 16.85
CA ALA A 971 50.14 15.39 18.12
C ALA A 971 50.59 14.06 18.73
N SER A 972 50.79 14.03 20.04
CA SER A 972 51.45 12.91 20.74
C SER A 972 50.78 12.50 22.06
N ASP A 973 51.08 11.29 22.49
CA ASP A 973 50.74 10.75 23.81
C ASP A 973 51.41 11.51 24.97
N ASP A 974 52.46 12.28 24.69
CA ASP A 974 53.10 13.20 25.65
C ASP A 974 52.24 14.43 26.04
N ARG A 975 51.00 14.49 25.53
CA ARG A 975 49.98 15.52 25.80
C ARG A 975 50.28 16.88 25.14
N THR A 976 51.18 16.92 24.17
CA THR A 976 51.56 18.15 23.45
C THR A 976 51.19 18.10 21.98
N VAL A 977 51.07 19.30 21.39
CA VAL A 977 51.07 19.50 19.95
C VAL A 977 52.28 20.35 19.59
N LEU A 978 53.07 19.89 18.62
CA LEU A 978 54.23 20.61 18.14
C LEU A 978 53.94 21.19 16.77
N VAL A 979 54.28 22.46 16.56
CA VAL A 979 54.18 23.14 15.27
C VAL A 979 55.56 23.65 14.88
N ARG A 980 56.05 23.24 13.71
CA ARG A 980 57.34 23.69 13.20
C ARG A 980 57.38 23.77 11.69
N ARG A 981 58.34 24.53 11.18
CA ARG A 981 58.74 24.39 9.77
C ARG A 981 59.51 23.10 9.59
N TRP A 982 59.23 22.41 8.49
CA TRP A 982 59.82 21.10 8.25
C TRP A 982 61.28 21.15 7.80
N ARG A 983 61.70 22.26 7.17
CA ARG A 983 63.10 22.50 6.73
C ARG A 983 63.98 23.13 7.80
N ASP A 984 63.38 23.79 8.78
CA ASP A 984 64.14 24.58 9.74
C ASP A 984 64.45 23.71 10.96
N GLY A 985 65.73 23.62 11.34
CA GLY A 985 66.20 22.95 12.56
C GLY A 985 65.91 23.72 13.85
N GLY A 986 65.07 24.76 13.80
CA GLY A 986 64.69 25.55 14.96
C GLY A 986 63.81 24.78 15.96
N GLU A 987 63.71 25.30 17.18
CA GLU A 987 62.82 24.72 18.20
C GLU A 987 61.35 24.78 17.76
N PRO A 988 60.57 23.70 17.91
CA PRO A 988 59.15 23.69 17.59
C PRO A 988 58.37 24.58 18.55
N LEU A 989 57.30 25.21 18.06
CA LEU A 989 56.29 25.82 18.92
C LEU A 989 55.54 24.69 19.66
N VAL A 990 55.66 24.68 20.99
CA VAL A 990 55.03 23.67 21.85
C VAL A 990 53.70 24.20 22.39
N LEU A 991 52.59 23.60 21.96
CA LEU A 991 51.26 23.92 22.46
C LEU A 991 50.93 23.01 23.65
N ARG A 992 50.85 23.60 24.85
CA ARG A 992 50.57 22.90 26.10
C ARG A 992 49.20 23.32 26.63
N GLY A 993 48.40 22.34 27.03
CA GLY A 993 47.12 22.61 27.70
C GLY A 993 46.23 21.40 27.91
N HIS A 994 46.36 20.35 27.08
CA HIS A 994 45.59 19.12 27.24
C HIS A 994 45.97 18.34 28.50
N GLY A 995 44.96 17.72 29.12
CA GLY A 995 45.10 16.92 30.34
C GLY A 995 45.52 15.47 30.09
N ASP A 996 45.39 15.00 28.85
CA ASP A 996 45.62 13.61 28.42
C ASP A 996 46.17 13.57 26.98
N THR A 997 46.42 12.38 26.46
CA THR A 997 46.96 12.10 25.11
C THR A 997 46.26 12.92 24.03
N VAL A 998 47.04 13.55 23.13
CA VAL A 998 46.47 14.28 21.98
C VAL A 998 46.44 13.34 20.79
N ARG A 999 45.24 13.07 20.27
CA ARG A 999 45.01 12.02 19.27
C ARG A 999 44.84 12.53 17.86
N ALA A 1000 44.41 13.78 17.70
CA ALA A 1000 44.13 14.36 16.41
C ALA A 1000 44.55 15.81 16.33
N VAL A 1001 44.96 16.22 15.13
CA VAL A 1001 45.32 17.60 14.82
C VAL A 1001 44.83 17.94 13.42
N SER A 1002 44.29 19.14 13.23
CA SER A 1002 43.77 19.62 11.94
C SER A 1002 44.03 21.11 11.81
N TRP A 1003 44.60 21.52 10.68
CA TRP A 1003 44.75 22.94 10.34
C TRP A 1003 43.41 23.53 9.91
N ALA A 1004 43.19 24.79 10.24
CA ALA A 1004 42.17 25.58 9.60
C ALA A 1004 42.62 25.93 8.16
N PRO A 1005 41.68 26.12 7.21
CA PRO A 1005 42.01 26.49 5.83
C PRO A 1005 42.80 27.79 5.69
N ASP A 1006 42.72 28.68 6.69
CA ASP A 1006 43.50 29.92 6.74
C ASP A 1006 45.01 29.71 7.02
N GLY A 1007 45.40 28.52 7.50
CA GLY A 1007 46.77 28.21 7.89
C GLY A 1007 47.29 28.96 9.14
N GLU A 1008 46.45 29.75 9.80
CA GLU A 1008 46.81 30.53 10.99
C GLU A 1008 46.27 29.89 12.27
N ARG A 1009 45.14 29.17 12.17
CA ARG A 1009 44.55 28.42 13.27
C ARG A 1009 44.83 26.92 13.15
N LEU A 1010 44.99 26.29 14.30
CA LEU A 1010 45.15 24.84 14.44
C LEU A 1010 44.18 24.34 15.48
N ALA A 1011 43.57 23.18 15.26
CA ALA A 1011 42.78 22.54 16.29
C ALA A 1011 43.33 21.17 16.66
N SER A 1012 43.22 20.83 17.94
CA SER A 1012 43.70 19.57 18.50
C SER A 1012 42.64 18.91 19.37
N GLY A 1013 42.49 17.59 19.21
CA GLY A 1013 41.56 16.76 19.97
C GLY A 1013 42.31 15.81 20.90
N SER A 1014 41.87 15.72 22.15
CA SER A 1014 42.52 14.91 23.18
C SER A 1014 41.57 13.91 23.85
N ALA A 1015 42.17 12.87 24.42
CA ALA A 1015 41.48 11.93 25.29
C ALA A 1015 40.92 12.56 26.58
N ASP A 1016 41.31 13.80 26.90
CA ASP A 1016 40.74 14.59 28.00
C ASP A 1016 39.29 15.06 27.75
N GLY A 1017 38.73 14.76 26.57
CA GLY A 1017 37.38 15.14 26.18
C GLY A 1017 37.25 16.57 25.70
N THR A 1018 38.36 17.22 25.31
CA THR A 1018 38.35 18.59 24.78
C THR A 1018 38.91 18.67 23.36
N VAL A 1019 38.32 19.56 22.57
CA VAL A 1019 38.92 20.10 21.35
C VAL A 1019 39.38 21.52 21.63
N ARG A 1020 40.65 21.82 21.35
CA ARG A 1020 41.23 23.15 21.55
C ARG A 1020 41.62 23.77 20.24
N VAL A 1021 41.36 25.05 20.08
CA VAL A 1021 41.76 25.84 18.91
C VAL A 1021 42.84 26.82 19.32
N TRP A 1022 43.92 26.86 18.54
CA TRP A 1022 45.15 27.57 18.81
C TRP A 1022 45.48 28.53 17.67
N GLU A 1023 46.11 29.65 18.03
CA GLU A 1023 46.81 30.51 17.08
C GLU A 1023 48.25 30.01 16.89
N THR A 1024 48.63 29.70 15.65
CA THR A 1024 49.88 28.98 15.34
C THR A 1024 51.15 29.83 15.38
N ARG A 1025 51.03 31.15 15.54
CA ARG A 1025 52.18 32.06 15.64
C ARG A 1025 52.64 32.27 17.08
N THR A 1026 51.68 32.36 18.00
CA THR A 1026 51.92 32.71 19.40
C THR A 1026 51.73 31.52 20.34
N GLY A 1027 51.01 30.48 19.88
CA GLY A 1027 50.54 29.38 20.72
C GLY A 1027 49.36 29.76 21.61
N LEU A 1028 48.73 30.92 21.38
CA LEU A 1028 47.57 31.35 22.15
C LEU A 1028 46.39 30.41 21.94
N GLN A 1029 45.81 29.91 23.02
CA GLN A 1029 44.56 29.16 22.97
C GLN A 1029 43.38 30.13 22.76
N LEU A 1030 42.70 29.99 21.63
CA LEU A 1030 41.57 30.83 21.24
C LEU A 1030 40.24 30.31 21.80
N MET A 1031 40.06 28.99 21.80
CA MET A 1031 38.78 28.36 22.15
C MET A 1031 38.99 26.94 22.74
N VAL A 1032 38.07 26.54 23.62
CA VAL A 1032 37.93 25.16 24.11
C VAL A 1032 36.50 24.70 23.89
N LEU A 1033 36.34 23.60 23.18
CA LEU A 1033 35.07 22.91 22.98
C LEU A 1033 35.07 21.67 23.88
N ASN A 1034 34.11 21.61 24.80
CA ASN A 1034 33.96 20.47 25.70
C ASN A 1034 33.08 19.42 25.04
N VAL A 1035 33.63 18.23 24.83
CA VAL A 1035 32.90 17.11 24.22
C VAL A 1035 32.33 16.26 25.35
N PRO A 1036 31.00 16.20 25.52
CA PRO A 1036 30.42 15.49 26.64
C PRO A 1036 30.74 13.99 26.60
N LYS A 1037 31.29 13.46 27.69
CA LYS A 1037 31.29 12.01 28.03
C LYS A 1037 32.18 11.08 27.18
N SER A 1038 33.17 11.56 26.42
CA SER A 1038 34.12 10.66 25.72
C SER A 1038 35.46 11.31 25.34
N ALA A 1039 36.45 10.46 25.08
CA ALA A 1039 37.76 10.83 24.56
C ALA A 1039 37.67 11.22 23.07
N VAL A 1040 38.22 12.38 22.69
CA VAL A 1040 38.28 12.80 21.29
C VAL A 1040 39.36 11.98 20.57
N ARG A 1041 38.95 11.05 19.70
CA ARG A 1041 39.86 10.22 18.91
C ARG A 1041 40.27 10.87 17.59
N THR A 1042 39.35 11.60 16.97
CA THR A 1042 39.52 12.19 15.64
C THR A 1042 38.74 13.50 15.53
N MET A 1043 39.19 14.37 14.64
CA MET A 1043 38.52 15.62 14.32
C MET A 1043 38.91 16.11 12.92
N ALA A 1044 38.06 16.94 12.32
CA ALA A 1044 38.34 17.58 11.05
C ALA A 1044 37.68 18.95 10.92
N TRP A 1045 38.44 19.90 10.38
CA TRP A 1045 37.94 21.20 9.95
C TRP A 1045 37.23 21.12 8.59
N SER A 1046 36.15 21.87 8.43
CA SER A 1046 35.52 22.03 7.12
C SER A 1046 36.44 22.84 6.18
N PRO A 1047 36.40 22.59 4.86
CA PRO A 1047 37.26 23.29 3.89
C PRO A 1047 37.04 24.81 3.83
N ASP A 1048 35.87 25.28 4.24
CA ASP A 1048 35.51 26.70 4.35
C ASP A 1048 35.83 27.33 5.72
N GLY A 1049 36.28 26.51 6.68
CA GLY A 1049 36.65 26.91 8.02
C GLY A 1049 35.50 27.35 8.93
N ARG A 1050 34.24 27.08 8.53
CA ARG A 1050 33.06 27.42 9.32
C ARG A 1050 32.72 26.39 10.38
N PHE A 1051 33.10 25.12 10.18
CA PHE A 1051 32.69 24.01 11.04
C PHE A 1051 33.87 23.17 11.49
N VAL A 1052 33.73 22.60 12.69
CA VAL A 1052 34.62 21.56 13.21
C VAL A 1052 33.77 20.36 13.55
N ALA A 1053 34.05 19.22 12.91
CA ALA A 1053 33.46 17.94 13.26
C ALA A 1053 34.43 17.20 14.17
N ALA A 1054 33.95 16.76 15.34
CA ALA A 1054 34.72 15.87 16.20
C ALA A 1054 33.82 14.84 16.87
N LEU A 1055 34.45 13.74 17.24
CA LEU A 1055 33.78 12.57 17.79
C LEU A 1055 33.26 12.86 19.21
N CYS A 1056 31.98 12.61 19.45
CA CYS A 1056 31.29 12.72 20.74
C CYS A 1056 30.75 11.34 21.13
N GLY A 1057 31.00 10.88 22.36
CA GLY A 1057 30.65 9.49 22.71
C GLY A 1057 31.56 8.45 22.04
N ASP A 1058 31.09 7.22 21.92
CA ASP A 1058 31.80 6.13 21.24
C ASP A 1058 31.40 6.01 19.77
N SER A 1059 30.17 6.40 19.39
CA SER A 1059 29.58 6.18 18.06
C SER A 1059 28.92 7.41 17.43
N GLU A 1060 29.15 8.62 17.96
CA GLU A 1060 28.56 9.85 17.46
C GLU A 1060 29.62 10.87 17.04
N VAL A 1061 29.27 11.77 16.13
CA VAL A 1061 30.11 12.92 15.75
C VAL A 1061 29.31 14.18 15.97
N GLN A 1062 29.85 15.13 16.71
CA GLN A 1062 29.24 16.45 16.90
C GLN A 1062 29.88 17.45 15.93
N VAL A 1063 29.04 18.25 15.28
CA VAL A 1063 29.48 19.32 14.38
C VAL A 1063 29.26 20.66 15.10
N TRP A 1064 30.34 21.41 15.29
CA TRP A 1064 30.31 22.73 15.89
C TRP A 1064 30.57 23.82 14.86
N ASN A 1065 29.99 24.99 15.09
CA ASN A 1065 30.39 26.21 14.43
C ASN A 1065 31.72 26.70 15.01
N ALA A 1066 32.71 26.89 14.14
CA ALA A 1066 34.08 27.24 14.51
C ALA A 1066 34.23 28.71 14.99
N VAL A 1067 33.20 29.55 14.79
CA VAL A 1067 33.21 30.98 15.14
C VAL A 1067 32.70 31.21 16.56
N ASP A 1068 31.58 30.60 16.93
CA ASP A 1068 30.89 30.84 18.21
C ASP A 1068 30.87 29.61 19.13
N GLY A 1069 31.31 28.44 18.64
CA GLY A 1069 31.31 27.18 19.38
C GLY A 1069 29.92 26.57 19.56
N ALA A 1070 28.90 27.04 18.83
CA ALA A 1070 27.55 26.49 18.91
C ALA A 1070 27.46 25.10 18.25
N GLU A 1071 26.64 24.22 18.83
CA GLU A 1071 26.30 22.93 18.23
C GLU A 1071 25.38 23.12 17.02
N VAL A 1072 25.75 22.51 15.91
CA VAL A 1072 24.99 22.54 14.65
C VAL A 1072 24.16 21.27 14.52
N SER A 1073 24.81 20.11 14.65
CA SER A 1073 24.17 18.80 14.51
C SER A 1073 24.97 17.70 15.20
N VAL A 1074 24.35 16.52 15.34
CA VAL A 1074 25.01 15.28 15.79
C VAL A 1074 24.76 14.18 14.76
N LEU A 1075 25.83 13.60 14.24
CA LEU A 1075 25.80 12.47 13.32
C LEU A 1075 25.70 11.19 14.16
N THR A 1076 24.56 10.50 14.07
CA THR A 1076 24.27 9.30 14.86
C THR A 1076 23.83 8.15 13.95
N GLY A 1077 24.35 6.95 14.21
CA GLY A 1077 23.89 5.75 13.50
C GLY A 1077 24.87 4.58 13.42
N HIS A 1078 26.15 4.80 13.73
CA HIS A 1078 27.14 3.72 13.81
C HIS A 1078 26.89 2.82 15.04
N ASP A 1079 27.16 1.52 14.89
CA ASP A 1079 26.94 0.51 15.94
C ASP A 1079 28.24 0.14 16.69
N GLY A 1080 29.29 0.95 16.55
CA GLY A 1080 30.60 0.73 17.15
C GLY A 1080 31.46 1.99 17.19
N TRP A 1081 32.71 1.83 17.65
CA TRP A 1081 33.64 2.94 17.78
C TRP A 1081 33.90 3.64 16.45
N LEU A 1082 33.94 4.96 16.46
CA LEU A 1082 34.38 5.76 15.32
C LEU A 1082 35.89 5.97 15.38
N TRP A 1083 36.56 5.81 14.24
CA TRP A 1083 38.01 5.95 14.13
C TRP A 1083 38.42 7.22 13.39
N SER A 1084 37.67 7.61 12.35
CA SER A 1084 38.00 8.78 11.53
C SER A 1084 36.76 9.57 11.08
N VAL A 1085 36.95 10.88 10.88
CA VAL A 1085 35.99 11.83 10.31
C VAL A 1085 36.70 12.72 9.30
N ARG A 1086 36.15 12.87 8.09
CA ARG A 1086 36.67 13.74 7.03
C ARG A 1086 35.58 14.48 6.29
N TRP A 1087 35.82 15.75 6.00
CA TRP A 1087 34.96 16.54 5.13
C TRP A 1087 35.25 16.25 3.66
N SER A 1088 34.20 16.27 2.83
CA SER A 1088 34.36 16.33 1.38
C SER A 1088 35.04 17.64 0.98
N PRO A 1089 35.76 17.71 -0.15
CA PRO A 1089 36.45 18.92 -0.60
C PRO A 1089 35.52 20.13 -0.79
N ASP A 1090 34.26 19.88 -1.13
CA ASP A 1090 33.21 20.91 -1.29
C ASP A 1090 32.56 21.35 0.06
N GLY A 1091 32.89 20.69 1.17
CA GLY A 1091 32.30 20.94 2.50
C GLY A 1091 30.84 20.52 2.67
N SER A 1092 30.21 19.94 1.64
CA SER A 1092 28.79 19.57 1.65
C SER A 1092 28.50 18.25 2.37
N ARG A 1093 29.52 17.40 2.56
CA ARG A 1093 29.40 16.04 3.06
C ARG A 1093 30.48 15.73 4.09
N VAL A 1094 30.16 14.83 5.01
CA VAL A 1094 31.12 14.27 5.97
C VAL A 1094 31.16 12.76 5.79
N ALA A 1095 32.36 12.18 5.75
CA ALA A 1095 32.57 10.73 5.79
C ALA A 1095 33.07 10.32 7.17
N THR A 1096 32.55 9.21 7.69
CA THR A 1096 32.98 8.63 8.97
C THR A 1096 33.37 7.16 8.80
N ALA A 1097 34.46 6.74 9.44
CA ALA A 1097 34.95 5.36 9.44
C ALA A 1097 34.83 4.73 10.83
N SER A 1098 34.43 3.45 10.90
CA SER A 1098 34.04 2.82 12.17
C SER A 1098 34.49 1.36 12.32
N MET A 1099 34.60 0.96 13.59
CA MET A 1099 34.70 -0.42 14.08
C MET A 1099 33.52 -1.29 13.64
N ASP A 1100 32.37 -0.70 13.31
CA ASP A 1100 31.24 -1.45 12.73
C ASP A 1100 31.53 -1.98 11.32
N ARG A 1101 32.74 -1.72 10.78
CA ARG A 1101 33.25 -2.12 9.46
C ARG A 1101 32.62 -1.36 8.29
N THR A 1102 32.06 -0.19 8.56
CA THR A 1102 31.41 0.64 7.53
C THR A 1102 32.00 2.03 7.45
N VAL A 1103 31.88 2.63 6.26
CA VAL A 1103 32.03 4.07 6.07
C VAL A 1103 30.68 4.66 5.69
N ARG A 1104 30.29 5.75 6.35
CA ARG A 1104 29.02 6.43 6.12
C ARG A 1104 29.24 7.87 5.69
N ILE A 1105 28.36 8.35 4.83
CA ILE A 1105 28.35 9.73 4.35
C ILE A 1105 27.14 10.45 4.95
N TRP A 1106 27.37 11.67 5.43
CA TRP A 1106 26.39 12.47 6.15
C TRP A 1106 26.24 13.86 5.54
N GLU A 1107 25.06 14.43 5.73
CA GLU A 1107 24.79 15.85 5.55
C GLU A 1107 25.08 16.57 6.88
N PRO A 1108 26.12 17.44 6.93
CA PRO A 1108 26.66 17.97 8.18
C PRO A 1108 25.71 18.94 8.90
N GLU A 1109 24.84 19.65 8.18
CA GLU A 1109 23.93 20.63 8.80
C GLU A 1109 22.72 19.97 9.46
N THR A 1110 22.22 18.87 8.89
CA THR A 1110 21.00 18.19 9.37
C THR A 1110 21.30 16.97 10.23
N GLY A 1111 22.52 16.44 10.17
CA GLY A 1111 22.91 15.17 10.78
C GLY A 1111 22.37 13.93 10.05
N ARG A 1112 21.78 14.10 8.87
CA ARG A 1112 21.16 13.01 8.11
C ARG A 1112 22.21 12.12 7.45
N GLU A 1113 22.10 10.82 7.65
CA GLU A 1113 22.87 9.82 6.89
C GLU A 1113 22.38 9.79 5.43
N LEU A 1114 23.29 9.98 4.48
CA LEU A 1114 23.02 9.96 3.04
C LEU A 1114 23.16 8.55 2.47
N SER A 1115 24.19 7.82 2.88
CA SER A 1115 24.50 6.47 2.37
C SER A 1115 25.54 5.75 3.23
N VAL A 1116 25.50 4.41 3.21
CA VAL A 1116 26.65 3.57 3.57
C VAL A 1116 27.52 3.43 2.32
N ALA A 1117 28.69 4.04 2.32
CA ALA A 1117 29.54 4.15 1.13
C ALA A 1117 30.53 2.99 0.99
N ALA A 1118 31.00 2.41 2.10
CA ALA A 1118 31.94 1.30 2.08
C ALA A 1118 31.63 0.28 3.17
N VAL A 1119 31.97 -0.99 2.91
CA VAL A 1119 31.92 -2.07 3.89
C VAL A 1119 33.18 -2.94 3.77
N HIS A 1120 33.91 -3.07 4.87
CA HIS A 1120 35.11 -3.90 4.98
C HIS A 1120 34.86 -5.22 5.70
N ASP A 1121 35.84 -6.12 5.60
CA ASP A 1121 35.83 -7.42 6.27
C ASP A 1121 36.20 -7.29 7.76
N ASP A 1122 36.96 -6.25 8.11
CA ASP A 1122 37.30 -5.84 9.47
C ASP A 1122 37.05 -4.33 9.68
N GLU A 1123 37.41 -3.78 10.85
CA GLU A 1123 37.21 -2.36 11.17
C GLU A 1123 37.87 -1.40 10.19
N VAL A 1124 37.22 -0.27 9.93
CA VAL A 1124 37.77 0.79 9.06
C VAL A 1124 38.41 1.84 9.94
N LEU A 1125 39.73 1.96 9.84
CA LEU A 1125 40.55 2.81 10.72
C LEU A 1125 40.64 4.24 10.20
N ASP A 1126 40.64 4.45 8.89
CA ASP A 1126 40.68 5.79 8.31
C ASP A 1126 39.94 5.86 6.96
N VAL A 1127 39.56 7.08 6.57
CA VAL A 1127 38.90 7.40 5.32
C VAL A 1127 39.47 8.71 4.76
N ALA A 1128 39.57 8.84 3.44
CA ALA A 1128 39.96 10.07 2.77
C ALA A 1128 39.18 10.29 1.47
N TRP A 1129 38.77 11.53 1.22
CA TRP A 1129 38.09 11.92 -0.01
C TRP A 1129 39.08 12.14 -1.13
N SER A 1130 38.75 11.68 -2.33
CA SER A 1130 39.47 12.09 -3.53
C SER A 1130 39.34 13.61 -3.73
N PRO A 1131 40.32 14.27 -4.40
CA PRO A 1131 40.27 15.72 -4.60
C PRO A 1131 39.03 16.23 -5.35
N ASP A 1132 38.42 15.39 -6.20
CA ASP A 1132 37.18 15.67 -6.93
C ASP A 1132 35.90 15.45 -6.09
N GLY A 1133 36.00 14.87 -4.89
CA GLY A 1133 34.87 14.54 -4.02
C GLY A 1133 33.96 13.42 -4.54
N GLY A 1134 34.37 12.72 -5.60
CA GLY A 1134 33.60 11.63 -6.22
C GLY A 1134 33.93 10.24 -5.66
N ARG A 1135 35.08 10.06 -5.01
CA ARG A 1135 35.56 8.79 -4.48
C ARG A 1135 36.01 8.89 -3.02
N LEU A 1136 35.97 7.76 -2.34
CA LEU A 1136 36.47 7.58 -0.98
C LEU A 1136 37.53 6.49 -0.98
N ALA A 1137 38.68 6.79 -0.40
CA ALA A 1137 39.68 5.79 -0.06
C ALA A 1137 39.54 5.41 1.41
N THR A 1138 39.64 4.13 1.73
CA THR A 1138 39.43 3.60 3.08
C THR A 1138 40.55 2.65 3.47
N ALA A 1139 41.06 2.85 4.68
CA ALA A 1139 42.09 2.01 5.29
C ALA A 1139 41.47 1.13 6.38
N SER A 1140 41.80 -0.15 6.41
CA SER A 1140 41.19 -1.11 7.32
C SER A 1140 42.18 -2.06 7.97
N ALA A 1141 41.78 -2.58 9.13
CA ALA A 1141 42.45 -3.67 9.83
C ALA A 1141 42.50 -4.98 9.02
N ASP A 1142 41.70 -5.11 7.96
CA ASP A 1142 41.75 -6.22 7.00
C ASP A 1142 43.01 -6.21 6.09
N ARG A 1143 43.95 -5.30 6.36
CA ARG A 1143 45.23 -5.08 5.65
C ARG A 1143 45.07 -4.54 4.23
N THR A 1144 43.90 -4.00 3.90
CA THR A 1144 43.61 -3.45 2.58
C THR A 1144 43.39 -1.95 2.61
N LEU A 1145 43.77 -1.33 1.50
CA LEU A 1145 43.29 -0.03 1.08
C LEU A 1145 42.26 -0.25 -0.04
N ARG A 1146 41.10 0.38 0.05
CA ARG A 1146 40.04 0.27 -0.96
C ARG A 1146 39.55 1.63 -1.40
N VAL A 1147 39.21 1.74 -2.68
CA VAL A 1147 38.61 2.94 -3.26
C VAL A 1147 37.17 2.64 -3.66
N TRP A 1148 36.26 3.53 -3.28
CA TRP A 1148 34.82 3.39 -3.46
C TRP A 1148 34.28 4.62 -4.17
N GLU A 1149 33.22 4.45 -4.95
CA GLU A 1149 32.44 5.59 -5.43
C GLU A 1149 31.59 6.17 -4.31
N ALA A 1150 31.62 7.49 -4.14
CA ALA A 1150 30.81 8.20 -3.15
C ALA A 1150 29.38 8.45 -3.68
N VAL A 1151 28.62 7.38 -3.94
CA VAL A 1151 27.26 7.47 -4.49
C VAL A 1151 26.27 7.88 -3.40
N THR A 1152 25.74 9.11 -3.51
CA THR A 1152 24.71 9.63 -2.61
C THR A 1152 23.35 9.84 -3.30
N ASP A 1153 23.30 9.77 -4.64
CA ASP A 1153 22.06 9.88 -5.41
C ASP A 1153 21.18 8.63 -5.24
N GLY A 1154 19.92 8.87 -4.85
CA GLY A 1154 18.95 7.82 -4.59
C GLY A 1154 18.50 7.10 -5.85
N ALA A 1155 18.38 7.80 -6.98
CA ALA A 1155 17.94 7.19 -8.23
C ALA A 1155 19.01 6.23 -8.77
N ALA A 1156 20.26 6.69 -8.84
CA ALA A 1156 21.40 5.86 -9.23
C ALA A 1156 21.57 4.61 -8.34
N LEU A 1157 21.34 4.75 -7.03
CA LEU A 1157 21.40 3.63 -6.09
C LEU A 1157 20.33 2.57 -6.37
N VAL A 1158 19.08 2.99 -6.61
CA VAL A 1158 17.96 2.10 -6.90
C VAL A 1158 18.17 1.35 -8.23
N GLU A 1159 18.62 2.04 -9.27
CA GLU A 1159 18.91 1.40 -10.57
C GLU A 1159 20.02 0.35 -10.47
N ARG A 1160 21.11 0.65 -9.74
CA ARG A 1160 22.16 -0.35 -9.46
C ARG A 1160 21.63 -1.54 -8.67
N ALA A 1161 20.77 -1.30 -7.68
CA ALA A 1161 20.16 -2.36 -6.90
C ALA A 1161 19.22 -3.24 -7.74
N ARG A 1162 18.41 -2.65 -8.64
CA ARG A 1162 17.55 -3.38 -9.58
C ARG A 1162 18.35 -4.33 -10.46
N GLY A 1163 19.48 -3.87 -11.00
CA GLY A 1163 20.38 -4.69 -11.81
C GLY A 1163 21.11 -5.81 -11.04
N ARG A 1164 20.91 -5.91 -9.72
CA ARG A 1164 21.56 -6.89 -8.83
C ARG A 1164 20.56 -7.79 -8.09
N VAL A 1165 19.27 -7.71 -8.45
CA VAL A 1165 18.21 -8.56 -7.89
C VAL A 1165 17.62 -9.45 -8.98
N PHE A 1166 17.84 -10.77 -8.85
CA PHE A 1166 17.54 -11.77 -9.87
C PHE A 1166 16.31 -12.64 -9.53
N ARG A 1167 15.45 -12.16 -8.64
CA ARG A 1167 14.15 -12.77 -8.30
C ARG A 1167 13.22 -11.74 -7.69
N ARG A 1168 11.92 -12.04 -7.67
CA ARG A 1168 10.92 -11.28 -6.92
C ARG A 1168 10.61 -11.96 -5.58
N LEU A 1169 9.98 -11.21 -4.67
CA LEU A 1169 9.37 -11.79 -3.47
C LEU A 1169 8.21 -12.70 -3.88
N THR A 1170 8.19 -13.90 -3.32
CA THR A 1170 7.09 -14.87 -3.45
C THR A 1170 5.83 -14.38 -2.71
N ASP A 1171 4.66 -14.91 -3.05
CA ASP A 1171 3.40 -14.54 -2.37
C ASP A 1171 3.45 -14.84 -0.86
N ASP A 1172 4.09 -15.95 -0.47
CA ASP A 1172 4.29 -16.32 0.94
C ASP A 1172 5.22 -15.33 1.66
N GLU A 1173 6.32 -14.91 1.01
CA GLU A 1173 7.21 -13.86 1.55
C GLU A 1173 6.47 -12.54 1.69
N ARG A 1174 5.68 -12.14 0.67
CA ARG A 1174 4.87 -10.91 0.67
C ARG A 1174 3.86 -10.92 1.82
N HIS A 1175 3.14 -12.02 1.97
CA HIS A 1175 2.18 -12.21 3.06
C HIS A 1175 2.85 -12.16 4.43
N THR A 1176 4.02 -12.81 4.59
CA THR A 1176 4.80 -12.79 5.84
C THR A 1176 5.30 -11.38 6.17
N LEU A 1177 5.68 -10.61 5.16
CA LEU A 1177 6.17 -9.24 5.29
C LEU A 1177 5.03 -8.21 5.30
N MET A 1178 3.76 -8.63 5.20
CA MET A 1178 2.58 -7.75 5.13
C MET A 1178 2.65 -6.72 3.99
N ILE A 1179 3.38 -7.03 2.92
CA ILE A 1179 3.48 -6.18 1.73
C ILE A 1179 2.19 -6.37 0.92
N PRO A 1180 1.56 -5.29 0.42
CA PRO A 1180 0.37 -5.40 -0.44
C PRO A 1180 0.60 -6.33 -1.64
N ALA A 1181 -0.47 -6.98 -2.11
CA ALA A 1181 -0.40 -7.81 -3.31
C ALA A 1181 0.06 -6.97 -4.51
N GLN A 1182 0.94 -7.55 -5.33
CA GLN A 1182 1.42 -6.87 -6.52
C GLN A 1182 0.25 -6.63 -7.47
N ARG A 1183 0.16 -5.42 -8.05
CA ARG A 1183 -0.73 -5.23 -9.22
C ARG A 1183 -0.28 -6.21 -10.30
N PRO A 1184 -1.20 -6.95 -10.94
CA PRO A 1184 -0.83 -7.75 -12.10
C PRO A 1184 -0.15 -6.81 -13.10
N ALA A 1185 1.04 -7.19 -13.55
CA ALA A 1185 1.74 -6.46 -14.60
C ALA A 1185 0.79 -6.32 -15.79
N PRO A 1186 0.75 -5.15 -16.47
CA PRO A 1186 0.01 -5.04 -17.72
C PRO A 1186 0.43 -6.19 -18.65
N GLU A 1187 -0.54 -6.87 -19.25
CA GLU A 1187 -0.28 -7.96 -20.20
C GLU A 1187 0.72 -7.49 -21.26
N GLY A 1188 1.98 -7.94 -21.18
CA GLY A 1188 3.02 -7.58 -22.15
C GLY A 1188 4.43 -7.33 -21.62
N GLU A 1189 4.66 -7.18 -20.31
CA GLU A 1189 6.05 -7.12 -19.80
C GLU A 1189 6.65 -8.53 -19.65
N PRO A 1190 7.77 -8.84 -20.32
CA PRO A 1190 8.47 -10.09 -20.10
C PRO A 1190 8.94 -10.17 -18.64
N SER A 1191 8.71 -11.33 -18.01
CA SER A 1191 9.34 -11.68 -16.73
C SER A 1191 10.84 -11.43 -16.84
N PRO A 1192 11.49 -10.72 -15.89
CA PRO A 1192 12.93 -10.58 -15.91
C PRO A 1192 13.55 -11.97 -15.79
N ALA A 1193 14.26 -12.37 -16.84
CA ALA A 1193 14.89 -13.67 -17.04
C ALA A 1193 15.98 -13.97 -16.00
#